data_AF-A0AAW3B9L5-F1
#
_entry.id   AF-A0AAW3B9L5-F1
#
_cell.length_a   1.000
_cell.length_b   1.000
_cell.length_c   1.000
_cell.angle_alpha   90.00
_cell.angle_beta   90.00
_cell.angle_gamma   90.00
#
_symmetry.space_group_name_H-M   'P 1'
#
loop_
_entity.id
_entity.type
_entity.pdbx_description
1 polymer ?
#
loop_
_entity_poly.entity_id
_entity_poly.type
_entity_poly.pdbx_seq_one_letter_code
_entity_poly.pdbx_strand_id
1 'polypeptide(L)'
;MSVVLPYDVLFCTSEDPHHPVSELGGCTGEVKPGSRIPTGWQSARHGKTPQTLVIRFHGNVWLQQLRILSHEAKIATKVEVRVAKLTEDDDWDNPPSFRNVRFVKLGSVDFNSNEQSHFRSKERKTVHLKTEAYFLKLLFDRPFINPHNTGHQVGIYSLECSGYLIEPIPFHADRPPEVETPSQRRGSALSPTKRAGAKQQTSGAPPVLVPLDDQRVRRASILNATGDTLIPLVSLTPSPTTHLSSSGGAFRSVRILEFEDFFLRRSEELVSLKTEAVALEDYHVAAECRDKLALLNERSKDIYELEQDKVQAIIDEEFDVAQQVKARMNALVEQLFAQTSLPSPAEASPPPSGRCDDQAHGGASHSRHISSIPSTHTPMAGAPHHSEVLGDVEVTEGDTIEAIEETGHLIDVSTLESHEKAVAHAILSRAGSKDLSSVALANPDFDIEFLTAAVGRFAVACLFSRRFQLREAALIVLPEKMDMLQSPAPVVQEALLRFLDFNGYGLQDMIPKVVFAACAFVRRCLADTSKCISAALAPLVALLPRLVTRCSDSIQRIRDEAHTTLALYVKNSSIPHSSILSVALMEPTDKEGRSLPLSNAKAQLARLSLFQLLLENGRLHLDSGGINPAQVLHKLLLPTVNHPYSEVRDAAALILGKLVAGRQLILRDKDLAKVTHASIRESIASKR
;
A
#
# COMPACT_ATOMS: atom_id res chain seq x y z
N MET A 1 25.80 8.92 0.57
CA MET A 1 25.58 7.58 1.16
C MET A 1 24.33 7.66 2.03
N SER A 2 23.50 6.61 2.09
CA SER A 2 22.32 6.62 2.97
C SER A 2 22.76 6.41 4.43
N VAL A 3 22.26 7.23 5.35
CA VAL A 3 22.50 7.11 6.80
C VAL A 3 21.17 6.92 7.53
N VAL A 4 21.20 6.36 8.74
CA VAL A 4 20.02 6.30 9.61
C VAL A 4 19.70 7.72 10.09
N LEU A 5 18.43 8.13 9.95
CA LEU A 5 17.96 9.46 10.26
C LEU A 5 17.34 9.48 11.68
N PRO A 6 17.89 10.25 12.63
CA PRO A 6 17.31 10.38 13.97
C PRO A 6 16.00 11.17 13.91
N TYR A 7 15.03 10.76 14.72
CA TYR A 7 13.69 11.33 14.73
C TYR A 7 13.08 11.35 16.13
N ASP A 8 12.20 12.33 16.37
CA ASP A 8 11.38 12.40 17.57
C ASP A 8 9.98 11.87 17.28
N VAL A 9 9.36 11.13 18.21
CA VAL A 9 7.93 10.79 18.12
C VAL A 9 7.14 11.89 18.80
N LEU A 10 6.23 12.55 18.07
CA LEU A 10 5.43 13.67 18.57
C LEU A 10 4.04 13.28 19.04
N PHE A 11 3.48 12.20 18.48
CA PHE A 11 2.13 11.76 18.77
C PHE A 11 1.96 10.27 18.58
N CYS A 12 1.19 9.64 19.49
CA CYS A 12 0.58 8.33 19.27
C CYS A 12 -0.92 8.39 19.63
N THR A 13 -1.76 7.60 18.94
CA THR A 13 -3.21 7.53 19.26
C THR A 13 -3.48 6.90 20.62
N SER A 14 -2.68 5.92 21.03
CA SER A 14 -2.73 5.29 22.35
C SER A 14 -1.47 4.46 22.60
N GLU A 15 -1.21 4.12 23.86
CA GLU A 15 -0.13 3.22 24.24
C GLU A 15 -0.53 2.27 25.40
N ASP A 16 0.11 1.11 25.46
CA ASP A 16 0.06 0.20 26.61
C ASP A 16 1.08 0.68 27.66
N PRO A 17 0.72 0.85 28.94
CA PRO A 17 1.63 1.35 29.98
C PRO A 17 2.92 0.52 30.17
N HIS A 18 2.94 -0.74 29.71
CA HIS A 18 4.14 -1.58 29.74
C HIS A 18 5.02 -1.48 28.48
N HIS A 19 4.49 -0.86 27.42
CA HIS A 19 5.11 -0.72 26.11
C HIS A 19 4.86 0.68 25.51
N PRO A 20 5.32 1.75 26.20
CA PRO A 20 5.09 3.13 25.79
C PRO A 20 5.88 3.49 24.53
N VAL A 21 5.52 4.63 23.92
CA VAL A 21 6.16 5.12 22.69
C VAL A 21 7.64 5.49 22.86
N SER A 22 8.07 5.76 24.10
CA SER A 22 9.47 5.97 24.48
C SER A 22 10.35 4.72 24.37
N GLU A 23 9.76 3.52 24.38
CA GLU A 23 10.43 2.23 24.20
C GLU A 23 10.46 1.76 22.73
N LEU A 24 10.10 2.65 21.78
CA LEU A 24 10.20 2.38 20.35
C LEU A 24 11.65 2.43 19.86
N GLY A 25 12.13 1.34 19.27
CA GLY A 25 13.49 1.29 18.69
C GLY A 25 13.64 2.17 17.44
N GLY A 26 14.78 2.86 17.33
CA GLY A 26 15.17 3.62 16.13
C GLY A 26 15.18 5.15 16.27
N CYS A 27 14.55 5.71 17.30
CA CYS A 27 14.43 7.18 17.48
C CYS A 27 15.80 7.88 17.59
N THR A 28 16.75 7.26 18.30
CA THR A 28 18.13 7.74 18.40
C THR A 28 19.04 6.91 17.49
N GLY A 29 19.78 7.59 16.60
CA GLY A 29 20.65 6.94 15.60
C GLY A 29 21.85 6.17 16.17
N GLU A 30 22.04 6.17 17.49
CA GLU A 30 23.11 5.45 18.19
C GLU A 30 22.54 4.68 19.41
N VAL A 31 22.64 3.35 19.37
CA VAL A 31 22.41 2.53 20.57
C VAL A 31 23.62 2.67 21.49
N LYS A 32 23.50 3.48 22.55
CA LYS A 32 24.55 3.60 23.57
C LYS A 32 24.87 2.22 24.17
N PRO A 33 26.14 1.76 24.16
CA PRO A 33 26.50 0.44 24.68
C PRO A 33 26.18 0.37 26.17
N GLY A 34 25.32 -0.58 26.55
CA GLY A 34 24.81 -0.75 27.91
C GLY A 34 23.39 -0.25 28.16
N SER A 35 22.72 0.38 27.18
CA SER A 35 21.28 0.66 27.28
C SER A 35 20.46 -0.64 27.25
N ARG A 36 19.28 -0.64 27.89
CA ARG A 36 18.31 -1.75 27.75
C ARG A 36 17.85 -1.83 26.28
N ILE A 37 17.61 -3.05 25.81
CA ILE A 37 17.01 -3.27 24.49
C ILE A 37 15.57 -2.73 24.55
N PRO A 38 15.17 -1.80 23.65
CA PRO A 38 13.84 -1.21 23.68
C PRO A 38 12.77 -2.29 23.54
N THR A 39 11.72 -2.24 24.37
CA THR A 39 10.68 -3.29 24.35
C THR A 39 9.67 -3.16 23.21
N GLY A 40 9.70 -2.03 22.49
CA GLY A 40 8.75 -1.66 21.45
C GLY A 40 7.52 -0.92 21.99
N TRP A 41 6.89 -0.14 21.12
CA TRP A 41 5.57 0.47 21.38
C TRP A 41 4.46 -0.56 21.12
N GLN A 42 3.40 -0.52 21.93
CA GLN A 42 2.15 -1.22 21.65
C GLN A 42 0.98 -0.29 21.94
N SER A 43 -0.08 -0.35 21.13
CA SER A 43 -1.31 0.41 21.37
C SER A 43 -2.04 -0.05 22.63
N ALA A 44 -2.93 0.78 23.17
CA ALA A 44 -3.82 0.34 24.26
C ALA A 44 -4.71 -0.84 23.84
N ARG A 45 -5.09 -1.67 24.80
CA ARG A 45 -6.02 -2.80 24.60
C ARG A 45 -7.39 -2.28 24.19
N HIS A 46 -7.94 -2.86 23.12
CA HIS A 46 -9.20 -2.45 22.49
C HIS A 46 -9.23 -0.96 22.10
N GLY A 47 -8.05 -0.38 21.80
CA GLY A 47 -7.92 1.01 21.34
C GLY A 47 -8.58 1.25 19.98
N LYS A 48 -8.89 2.53 19.70
CA LYS A 48 -9.48 2.98 18.42
C LYS A 48 -8.61 2.60 17.23
N THR A 49 -9.21 2.35 16.07
CA THR A 49 -8.50 2.07 14.81
C THR A 49 -8.90 3.10 13.75
N PRO A 50 -7.95 3.71 13.02
CA PRO A 50 -6.53 3.39 12.97
C PRO A 50 -5.70 3.97 14.13
N GLN A 51 -4.67 3.23 14.54
CA GLN A 51 -3.65 3.69 15.48
C GLN A 51 -2.60 4.51 14.73
N THR A 52 -2.44 5.78 15.10
CA THR A 52 -1.54 6.72 14.42
C THR A 52 -0.23 6.88 15.21
N LEU A 53 0.89 6.96 14.50
CA LEU A 53 2.15 7.53 14.98
C LEU A 53 2.54 8.73 14.11
N VAL A 54 2.97 9.85 14.72
CA VAL A 54 3.58 10.98 14.00
C VAL A 54 5.00 11.17 14.52
N ILE A 55 5.96 11.18 13.61
CA ILE A 55 7.37 11.47 13.90
C ILE A 55 7.86 12.71 13.14
N ARG A 56 8.89 13.35 13.69
CA ARG A 56 9.56 14.53 13.13
C ARG A 56 11.05 14.27 12.98
N PHE A 57 11.64 14.70 11.87
CA PHE A 57 13.08 14.72 11.65
C PHE A 57 13.70 16.04 12.10
N HIS A 58 15.02 16.06 12.32
CA HIS A 58 15.79 17.24 12.78
C HIS A 58 15.91 18.38 11.72
N GLY A 59 15.01 18.39 10.74
CA GLY A 59 15.01 19.25 9.57
C GLY A 59 14.41 18.55 8.35
N ASN A 60 14.42 19.21 7.18
CA ASN A 60 14.00 18.59 5.93
C ASN A 60 15.00 17.47 5.57
N VAL A 61 14.52 16.23 5.44
CA VAL A 61 15.31 15.05 5.03
C VAL A 61 14.87 14.54 3.67
N TRP A 62 15.80 14.00 2.89
CA TRP A 62 15.49 13.10 1.78
C TRP A 62 15.33 11.69 2.32
N LEU A 63 14.08 11.26 2.51
CA LEU A 63 13.74 9.96 3.08
C LEU A 63 13.78 8.88 1.99
N GLN A 64 14.77 7.98 2.09
CA GLN A 64 15.04 6.92 1.10
C GLN A 64 14.39 5.58 1.46
N GLN A 65 14.22 5.30 2.75
CA GLN A 65 13.69 4.03 3.22
C GLN A 65 13.06 4.18 4.60
N LEU A 66 11.93 3.52 4.80
CA LEU A 66 11.31 3.29 6.10
C LEU A 66 11.24 1.78 6.32
N ARG A 67 11.83 1.29 7.40
CA ARG A 67 11.75 -0.10 7.81
C ARG A 67 10.97 -0.21 9.11
N ILE A 68 9.92 -1.04 9.10
CA ILE A 68 8.99 -1.25 10.20
C ILE A 68 9.15 -2.68 10.67
N LEU A 69 9.46 -2.89 11.95
CA LEU A 69 9.49 -4.21 12.59
C LEU A 69 8.28 -4.35 13.51
N SER A 70 7.26 -5.09 13.10
CA SER A 70 6.06 -5.35 13.88
C SER A 70 6.20 -6.57 14.80
N HIS A 71 5.42 -6.58 15.87
CA HIS A 71 5.39 -7.65 16.86
C HIS A 71 4.64 -8.88 16.32
N GLU A 72 5.21 -10.07 16.49
CA GLU A 72 4.82 -11.36 15.91
C GLU A 72 3.33 -11.74 16.01
N ALA A 73 2.59 -11.21 16.99
CA ALA A 73 1.16 -11.43 17.16
C ALA A 73 0.32 -10.13 17.11
N LYS A 74 0.93 -8.94 17.13
CA LYS A 74 0.24 -7.65 17.20
C LYS A 74 0.39 -6.85 15.90
N ILE A 75 0.22 -7.54 14.78
CA ILE A 75 0.48 -7.00 13.44
C ILE A 75 -0.77 -6.29 12.93
N ALA A 76 -0.64 -5.03 12.52
CA ALA A 76 -1.68 -4.28 11.81
C ALA A 76 -1.99 -4.93 10.45
N THR A 77 -3.22 -4.89 9.95
CA THR A 77 -3.53 -5.33 8.57
C THR A 77 -2.76 -4.52 7.53
N LYS A 78 -2.67 -3.21 7.77
CA LYS A 78 -2.20 -2.20 6.82
C LYS A 78 -1.56 -1.03 7.56
N VAL A 79 -0.54 -0.41 6.96
CA VAL A 79 -0.07 0.93 7.35
C VAL A 79 -0.23 1.89 6.19
N GLU A 80 -0.87 3.02 6.43
CA GLU A 80 -0.85 4.15 5.50
C GLU A 80 0.31 5.09 5.84
N VAL A 81 1.06 5.50 4.80
CA VAL A 81 2.25 6.33 4.92
C VAL A 81 1.95 7.72 4.36
N ARG A 82 2.13 8.75 5.19
CA ARG A 82 1.98 10.15 4.80
C ARG A 82 3.19 10.97 5.21
N VAL A 83 3.56 11.96 4.42
CA VAL A 83 4.63 12.91 4.75
C VAL A 83 4.15 14.35 4.62
N ALA A 84 4.87 15.25 5.26
CA ALA A 84 4.84 16.66 4.92
C ALA A 84 6.27 17.21 5.00
N LYS A 85 6.61 18.15 4.13
CA LYS A 85 7.88 18.89 4.11
C LYS A 85 7.63 20.35 4.44
N LEU A 86 8.68 21.06 4.85
CA LEU A 86 8.66 22.52 4.82
C LEU A 86 9.00 23.04 3.43
N THR A 87 8.42 24.17 3.07
CA THR A 87 8.59 24.89 1.81
C THR A 87 9.29 26.23 2.03
N GLU A 88 9.66 26.92 0.95
CA GLU A 88 10.28 28.26 1.02
C GLU A 88 9.33 29.32 1.60
N ASP A 89 8.01 29.08 1.57
CA ASP A 89 6.98 29.95 2.14
C ASP A 89 6.75 29.72 3.66
N ASP A 90 7.31 28.66 4.25
CA ASP A 90 7.19 28.37 5.68
C ASP A 90 8.24 29.14 6.50
N ASP A 91 7.89 29.55 7.72
CA ASP A 91 8.83 30.22 8.63
C ASP A 91 9.83 29.21 9.21
N TRP A 92 11.08 29.26 8.73
CA TRP A 92 12.17 28.35 9.13
C TRP A 92 12.66 28.59 10.56
N ASP A 93 12.47 29.80 11.11
CA ASP A 93 12.79 30.10 12.51
C ASP A 93 11.68 29.62 13.47
N ASN A 94 10.45 29.43 12.97
CA ASN A 94 9.31 28.92 13.73
C ASN A 94 8.44 27.93 12.92
N PRO A 95 8.95 26.71 12.65
CA PRO A 95 8.30 25.77 11.73
C PRO A 95 6.94 25.28 12.28
N PRO A 96 5.93 25.09 11.41
CA PRO A 96 4.56 24.81 11.83
C PRO A 96 4.41 23.47 12.58
N SER A 97 3.54 23.46 13.59
CA SER A 97 3.16 22.25 14.34
C SER A 97 2.52 21.20 13.42
N PHE A 98 2.81 19.92 13.66
CA PHE A 98 2.22 18.80 12.89
C PHE A 98 0.68 18.81 12.84
N ARG A 99 0.01 19.49 13.78
CA ARG A 99 -1.46 19.65 13.79
C ARG A 99 -2.00 20.59 12.72
N ASN A 100 -1.16 21.51 12.24
CA ASN A 100 -1.52 22.57 11.28
C ASN A 100 -1.01 22.28 9.86
N VAL A 101 -0.17 21.25 9.70
CA VAL A 101 0.46 20.91 8.42
C VAL A 101 -0.38 19.92 7.61
N ARG A 102 -0.48 20.15 6.29
CA ARG A 102 -1.16 19.26 5.35
C ARG A 102 -0.29 18.05 5.00
N PHE A 103 -0.62 16.89 5.56
CA PHE A 103 -0.01 15.62 5.20
C PHE A 103 -0.44 15.14 3.81
N VAL A 104 0.55 14.88 2.94
CA VAL A 104 0.37 14.22 1.65
C VAL A 104 0.45 12.71 1.83
N LYS A 105 -0.57 11.98 1.37
CA LYS A 105 -0.59 10.52 1.36
C LYS A 105 0.31 9.99 0.24
N LEU A 106 1.36 9.26 0.60
CA LEU A 106 2.26 8.61 -0.36
C LEU A 106 1.70 7.28 -0.85
N GLY A 107 1.03 6.55 0.04
CA GLY A 107 0.50 5.22 -0.26
C GLY A 107 0.20 4.45 1.00
N SER A 108 0.00 3.15 0.86
CA SER A 108 -0.31 2.26 1.97
C SER A 108 0.19 0.86 1.69
N VAL A 109 0.63 0.15 2.73
CA VAL A 109 1.34 -1.12 2.63
C VAL A 109 0.69 -2.13 3.58
N ASP A 110 0.28 -3.27 3.04
CA ASP A 110 -0.35 -4.35 3.80
C ASP A 110 0.71 -5.27 4.43
N PHE A 111 0.48 -5.75 5.67
CA PHE A 111 1.36 -6.71 6.35
C PHE A 111 0.84 -8.15 6.21
N ASN A 112 1.70 -9.13 6.49
CA ASN A 112 1.27 -10.53 6.59
C ASN A 112 0.70 -10.83 8.00
N SER A 113 -0.35 -11.67 8.09
CA SER A 113 -0.94 -12.08 9.38
C SER A 113 -0.02 -12.95 10.24
N ASN A 114 1.05 -13.50 9.64
CA ASN A 114 2.07 -14.31 10.29
C ASN A 114 1.57 -15.65 10.88
N GLU A 115 0.36 -16.07 10.50
CA GLU A 115 -0.22 -17.38 10.81
C GLU A 115 0.69 -18.55 10.40
N GLN A 116 1.38 -18.41 9.27
CA GLN A 116 2.30 -19.43 8.73
C GLN A 116 3.49 -19.75 9.66
N SER A 117 3.86 -18.84 10.58
CA SER A 117 4.90 -19.10 11.60
C SER A 117 4.32 -19.49 12.96
N HIS A 118 2.99 -19.69 13.05
CA HIS A 118 2.23 -19.77 14.29
C HIS A 118 2.46 -18.56 15.22
N PHE A 119 2.51 -17.35 14.64
CA PHE A 119 2.70 -16.08 15.35
C PHE A 119 4.02 -16.00 16.14
N ARG A 120 5.10 -16.62 15.66
CA ARG A 120 6.41 -16.66 16.33
C ARG A 120 7.47 -15.78 15.67
N SER A 121 7.32 -15.47 14.39
CA SER A 121 8.26 -14.62 13.65
C SER A 121 7.86 -13.15 13.74
N LYS A 122 8.81 -12.23 13.91
CA LYS A 122 8.52 -10.79 13.79
C LYS A 122 8.32 -10.43 12.32
N GLU A 123 7.27 -9.68 12.01
CA GLU A 123 7.01 -9.21 10.64
C GLU A 123 7.83 -7.95 10.35
N ARG A 124 8.56 -7.93 9.24
CA ARG A 124 9.44 -6.81 8.88
C ARG A 124 9.13 -6.28 7.49
N LYS A 125 8.49 -5.11 7.43
CA LYS A 125 8.22 -4.40 6.18
C LYS A 125 9.34 -3.40 5.89
N THR A 126 9.80 -3.34 4.65
CA THR A 126 10.69 -2.28 4.16
C THR A 126 9.99 -1.55 3.04
N VAL A 127 9.78 -0.24 3.22
CA VAL A 127 9.14 0.67 2.28
C VAL A 127 10.25 1.55 1.72
N HIS A 128 10.49 1.48 0.41
CA HIS A 128 11.39 2.41 -0.25
C HIS A 128 10.64 3.71 -0.53
N LEU A 129 11.21 4.82 -0.11
CA LEU A 129 10.66 6.15 -0.26
C LEU A 129 11.67 6.96 -1.09
N LYS A 130 11.21 7.94 -1.86
CA LYS A 130 12.10 8.84 -2.63
C LYS A 130 11.50 10.25 -2.57
N THR A 131 11.43 10.79 -1.36
CA THR A 131 10.67 12.00 -1.07
C THR A 131 11.35 12.85 -0.01
N GLU A 132 11.07 14.15 -0.07
CA GLU A 132 11.38 15.08 1.01
C GLU A 132 10.35 14.93 2.14
N ALA A 133 10.80 14.98 3.38
CA ALA A 133 9.95 14.95 4.55
C ALA A 133 10.56 15.74 5.70
N TYR A 134 9.71 16.38 6.49
CA TYR A 134 10.00 16.93 7.81
C TYR A 134 9.19 16.18 8.88
N PHE A 135 7.91 15.91 8.57
CA PHE A 135 7.04 15.01 9.32
C PHE A 135 6.75 13.72 8.54
N LEU A 136 6.68 12.59 9.25
CA LEU A 136 6.18 11.32 8.76
C LEU A 136 5.04 10.86 9.68
N LYS A 137 3.86 10.59 9.10
CA LYS A 137 2.66 10.12 9.78
C LYS A 137 2.30 8.73 9.27
N LEU A 138 2.26 7.77 10.19
CA LEU A 138 1.93 6.38 9.94
C LEU A 138 0.57 6.08 10.57
N LEU A 139 -0.38 5.56 9.79
CA LEU A 139 -1.69 5.14 10.29
C LEU A 139 -1.80 3.62 10.15
N PHE A 140 -1.70 2.92 11.27
CA PHE A 140 -1.85 1.47 11.36
C PHE A 140 -3.34 1.12 11.50
N ASP A 141 -3.87 0.39 10.54
CA ASP A 141 -5.23 -0.15 10.57
C ASP A 141 -5.36 -1.25 11.65
N ARG A 142 -6.57 -1.78 11.84
CA ARG A 142 -6.91 -2.87 12.77
C ARG A 142 -5.89 -4.02 12.73
N PRO A 143 -5.56 -4.65 13.87
CA PRO A 143 -4.66 -5.79 13.86
C PRO A 143 -5.33 -7.07 13.34
N PHE A 144 -4.50 -8.00 12.85
CA PHE A 144 -4.93 -9.36 12.55
C PHE A 144 -5.42 -10.07 13.82
N ILE A 145 -6.61 -10.66 13.75
CA ILE A 145 -7.23 -11.39 14.87
C ILE A 145 -6.51 -12.72 15.04
N ASN A 146 -5.99 -12.98 16.24
CA ASN A 146 -5.32 -14.25 16.55
C ASN A 146 -5.39 -14.57 18.06
N PRO A 147 -5.19 -15.84 18.47
CA PRO A 147 -5.30 -16.25 19.89
C PRO A 147 -4.31 -15.56 20.84
N HIS A 148 -3.21 -15.02 20.33
CA HIS A 148 -2.16 -14.38 21.12
C HIS A 148 -2.35 -12.85 21.27
N ASN A 149 -3.33 -12.27 20.56
CA ASN A 149 -3.66 -10.84 20.61
C ASN A 149 -5.11 -10.60 21.07
N THR A 150 -5.45 -11.14 22.24
CA THR A 150 -6.79 -10.97 22.86
C THR A 150 -7.17 -9.51 23.11
N GLY A 151 -6.19 -8.61 23.21
CA GLY A 151 -6.40 -7.18 23.38
C GLY A 151 -6.62 -6.39 22.09
N HIS A 152 -6.62 -7.02 20.91
CA HIS A 152 -6.69 -6.32 19.60
C HIS A 152 -5.73 -5.13 19.50
N GLN A 153 -4.48 -5.33 19.93
CA GLN A 153 -3.43 -4.31 19.96
C GLN A 153 -2.60 -4.33 18.66
N VAL A 154 -2.06 -3.18 18.26
CA VAL A 154 -0.96 -3.07 17.29
C VAL A 154 0.35 -2.93 18.06
N GLY A 155 1.43 -3.57 17.60
CA GLY A 155 2.75 -3.52 18.23
C GLY A 155 3.89 -3.37 17.24
N ILE A 156 4.80 -2.43 17.52
CA ILE A 156 5.95 -2.08 16.69
C ILE A 156 7.21 -2.08 17.57
N TYR A 157 8.17 -2.94 17.25
CA TYR A 157 9.47 -3.01 17.93
C TYR A 157 10.39 -1.86 17.51
N SER A 158 10.47 -1.57 16.22
CA SER A 158 11.30 -0.47 15.71
C SER A 158 10.74 0.17 14.44
N LEU A 159 11.03 1.46 14.29
CA LEU A 159 10.94 2.21 13.04
C LEU A 159 12.35 2.70 12.69
N GLU A 160 12.87 2.31 11.54
CA GLU A 160 14.18 2.76 11.06
C GLU A 160 13.98 3.57 9.77
N CYS A 161 14.22 4.88 9.86
CA CYS A 161 14.25 5.79 8.72
C CYS A 161 15.70 5.93 8.21
N SER A 162 15.93 5.84 6.91
CA SER A 162 17.24 6.12 6.33
C SER A 162 17.16 7.02 5.10
N GLY A 163 18.22 7.80 4.87
CA GLY A 163 18.27 8.84 3.86
C GLY A 163 19.44 9.79 4.07
N TYR A 164 19.22 11.08 3.86
CA TYR A 164 20.16 12.14 4.23
C TYR A 164 19.40 13.41 4.64
N LEU A 165 20.00 14.19 5.54
CA LEU A 165 19.49 15.51 5.91
C LEU A 165 19.80 16.50 4.77
N ILE A 166 18.80 17.28 4.38
CA ILE A 166 18.94 18.36 3.38
C ILE A 166 19.29 19.64 4.12
N GLU A 167 18.45 20.03 5.08
CA GLU A 167 18.59 21.28 5.83
C GLU A 167 18.24 21.06 7.31
N PRO A 168 19.19 21.28 8.25
CA PRO A 168 18.93 21.18 9.69
C PRO A 168 18.11 22.37 10.17
N ILE A 169 17.17 22.12 11.09
CA ILE A 169 16.33 23.19 11.66
C ILE A 169 16.64 23.30 13.16
N PRO A 170 17.02 24.50 13.66
CA PRO A 170 17.52 24.66 15.03
C PRO A 170 16.42 24.69 16.10
N PHE A 171 15.19 25.04 15.72
CA PHE A 171 14.04 25.14 16.62
C PHE A 171 12.83 24.42 16.02
N HIS A 172 11.99 23.83 16.87
CA HIS A 172 10.77 23.13 16.44
C HIS A 172 9.60 23.52 17.35
N ALA A 173 8.45 23.89 16.78
CA ALA A 173 7.28 24.29 17.56
C ALA A 173 6.71 23.15 18.44
N ASP A 174 6.74 21.90 17.96
CA ASP A 174 6.26 20.75 18.72
C ASP A 174 7.30 20.28 19.75
N ARG A 175 6.88 20.06 20.99
CA ARG A 175 7.73 19.44 22.02
C ARG A 175 7.52 17.91 22.04
N PRO A 176 8.58 17.08 22.07
CA PRO A 176 8.42 15.65 22.32
C PRO A 176 7.73 15.39 23.67
N PRO A 177 6.94 14.32 23.82
CA PRO A 177 6.34 13.96 25.11
C PRO A 177 7.44 13.71 26.15
N GLU A 178 7.32 14.34 27.32
CA GLU A 178 8.37 14.29 28.35
C GLU A 178 8.51 12.88 28.94
N VAL A 179 9.71 12.30 28.80
CA VAL A 179 10.09 11.10 29.55
C VAL A 179 10.43 11.52 30.97
N GLU A 180 9.59 11.14 31.95
CA GLU A 180 9.87 11.33 33.38
C GLU A 180 11.10 10.52 33.83
N THR A 181 12.30 11.09 33.67
CA THR A 181 13.48 10.60 34.39
C THR A 181 13.38 10.99 35.87
N PRO A 182 13.47 10.05 36.83
CA PRO A 182 13.42 10.38 38.24
C PRO A 182 14.60 11.30 38.59
N SER A 183 14.27 12.50 39.07
CA SER A 183 15.22 13.60 39.21
C SER A 183 16.27 13.30 40.29
N GLN A 184 17.53 13.12 39.87
CA GLN A 184 18.68 13.16 40.76
C GLN A 184 18.82 14.57 41.35
N ARG A 185 18.21 14.79 42.52
CA ARG A 185 18.38 16.02 43.31
C ARG A 185 19.84 16.18 43.74
N ARG A 186 20.66 16.86 42.93
CA ARG A 186 21.88 17.52 43.42
C ARG A 186 21.50 18.79 44.18
N GLY A 187 21.02 18.62 45.40
CA GLY A 187 20.91 19.72 46.36
C GLY A 187 22.24 19.96 47.04
N SER A 188 22.92 21.07 46.70
CA SER A 188 24.08 21.56 47.45
C SER A 188 23.61 22.26 48.74
N ALA A 189 23.83 21.65 49.90
CA ALA A 189 23.72 22.33 51.19
C ALA A 189 24.67 21.68 52.22
N LEU A 190 25.31 22.49 53.05
CA LEU A 190 26.26 22.05 54.07
C LEU A 190 25.56 21.64 55.39
N SER A 191 26.27 20.78 56.14
CA SER A 191 26.22 20.43 57.58
C SER A 191 25.59 21.40 58.62
N PRO A 192 25.33 21.02 59.91
CA PRO A 192 25.37 19.68 60.56
C PRO A 192 24.27 19.35 61.65
N THR A 193 24.26 18.09 62.12
CA THR A 193 23.93 17.61 63.52
C THR A 193 22.61 17.95 64.25
N LYS A 194 21.79 16.92 64.59
CA LYS A 194 21.68 16.31 65.96
C LYS A 194 20.59 15.21 66.11
N ARG A 195 21.02 14.08 66.73
CA ARG A 195 20.34 13.10 67.61
C ARG A 195 18.79 12.89 67.67
N ALA A 196 18.44 11.60 67.53
CA ALA A 196 17.65 10.73 68.45
C ALA A 196 16.11 10.62 68.35
N GLY A 197 15.59 9.38 68.47
CA GLY A 197 14.16 9.07 68.71
C GLY A 197 13.73 7.66 68.23
N ALA A 198 13.60 6.69 69.13
CA ALA A 198 13.48 5.24 68.88
C ALA A 198 12.04 4.66 68.66
N LYS A 199 11.98 3.32 68.47
CA LYS A 199 10.84 2.34 68.53
C LYS A 199 10.12 2.02 67.19
N GLN A 200 10.11 0.76 66.72
CA GLN A 200 9.35 -0.46 67.14
C GLN A 200 7.84 -0.39 66.75
N GLN A 201 7.11 -1.42 66.30
CA GLN A 201 7.34 -2.89 66.24
C GLN A 201 6.25 -3.59 65.36
N THR A 202 6.51 -4.82 64.84
CA THR A 202 5.55 -5.95 64.60
C THR A 202 4.30 -5.77 63.68
N SER A 203 3.60 -6.81 63.18
CA SER A 203 3.88 -8.18 62.70
C SER A 203 2.54 -8.86 62.34
N GLY A 204 2.48 -9.79 61.38
CA GLY A 204 1.38 -10.77 61.31
C GLY A 204 0.79 -11.04 59.92
N ALA A 205 0.55 -12.32 59.62
CA ALA A 205 -0.05 -12.82 58.38
C ALA A 205 -1.10 -13.94 58.74
N PRO A 206 -1.67 -14.74 57.81
CA PRO A 206 -3.12 -14.86 57.57
C PRO A 206 -3.81 -16.13 58.13
N PRO A 207 -5.16 -16.21 58.03
CA PRO A 207 -5.84 -17.35 57.35
C PRO A 207 -7.10 -16.92 56.52
N VAL A 208 -8.01 -17.81 56.06
CA VAL A 208 -7.90 -18.76 54.91
C VAL A 208 -9.25 -19.53 54.65
N LEU A 209 -9.73 -19.57 53.38
CA LEU A 209 -10.69 -20.53 52.72
C LEU A 209 -12.22 -20.67 53.09
N VAL A 210 -13.11 -20.26 52.14
CA VAL A 210 -14.37 -20.87 51.53
C VAL A 210 -15.45 -21.67 52.34
N PRO A 211 -16.63 -22.11 51.78
CA PRO A 211 -17.46 -21.76 50.57
C PRO A 211 -19.02 -21.68 50.83
N LEU A 212 -19.84 -21.73 49.74
CA LEU A 212 -21.31 -22.10 49.63
C LEU A 212 -22.39 -21.00 49.83
N ASP A 213 -23.61 -21.07 49.26
CA ASP A 213 -24.11 -21.54 47.95
C ASP A 213 -25.56 -21.02 47.67
N ASP A 214 -25.93 -20.95 46.38
CA ASP A 214 -27.25 -20.96 45.68
C ASP A 214 -28.57 -20.17 46.09
N GLN A 215 -29.30 -19.81 45.02
CA GLN A 215 -30.77 -19.76 44.80
C GLN A 215 -31.74 -18.60 45.22
N ARG A 216 -32.31 -17.98 44.16
CA ARG A 216 -33.75 -17.68 43.86
C ARG A 216 -34.51 -16.39 44.31
N VAL A 217 -34.68 -15.51 43.32
CA VAL A 217 -35.96 -14.96 42.77
C VAL A 217 -37.04 -14.41 43.73
N ARG A 218 -37.37 -13.10 43.60
CA ARG A 218 -38.73 -12.60 43.26
C ARG A 218 -38.76 -11.12 42.81
N ARG A 219 -39.80 -10.78 42.03
CA ARG A 219 -40.05 -9.48 41.38
C ARG A 219 -40.64 -8.43 42.34
N ALA A 220 -40.29 -7.15 42.14
CA ALA A 220 -41.26 -6.05 42.03
C ALA A 220 -40.60 -4.82 41.38
N SER A 221 -41.35 -4.12 40.52
CA SER A 221 -40.97 -2.91 39.78
C SER A 221 -41.51 -1.63 40.44
N ILE A 222 -40.92 -0.44 40.16
CA ILE A 222 -41.61 0.81 39.73
C ILE A 222 -40.74 2.10 39.88
N LEU A 223 -40.70 2.90 38.80
CA LEU A 223 -40.37 4.35 38.65
C LEU A 223 -38.92 4.91 38.76
N ASN A 224 -38.32 5.08 37.58
CA ASN A 224 -37.74 6.32 36.99
C ASN A 224 -37.14 7.44 37.87
N ALA A 225 -35.89 7.77 37.56
CA ALA A 225 -35.42 9.15 37.40
C ALA A 225 -34.60 9.26 36.10
N THR A 226 -34.77 10.37 35.39
CA THR A 226 -34.05 10.76 34.15
C THR A 226 -32.59 11.15 34.45
N GLY A 227 -31.62 11.07 33.54
CA GLY A 227 -31.63 10.61 32.14
C GLY A 227 -30.59 11.36 31.32
N ASP A 228 -29.56 10.67 30.81
CA ASP A 228 -28.54 11.23 29.92
C ASP A 228 -28.23 10.20 28.83
N THR A 229 -28.59 10.50 27.58
CA THR A 229 -28.54 9.52 26.48
C THR A 229 -27.34 9.78 25.58
N LEU A 230 -26.32 8.91 25.69
CA LEU A 230 -25.21 8.86 24.74
C LEU A 230 -25.74 8.51 23.33
N ILE A 231 -25.55 9.42 22.38
CA ILE A 231 -25.92 9.20 20.97
C ILE A 231 -24.82 8.35 20.30
N PRO A 232 -25.15 7.19 19.68
CA PRO A 232 -24.17 6.38 18.95
C PRO A 232 -23.62 7.10 17.72
N LEU A 233 -22.31 6.95 17.45
CA LEU A 233 -21.54 7.69 16.43
C LEU A 233 -21.85 7.30 14.97
N VAL A 234 -22.95 6.61 14.70
CA VAL A 234 -23.36 6.15 13.35
C VAL A 234 -24.27 7.19 12.64
N SER A 235 -24.78 8.19 13.37
CA SER A 235 -25.81 9.11 12.88
C SER A 235 -25.28 10.42 12.26
N LEU A 236 -24.00 10.51 11.87
CA LEU A 236 -23.37 11.75 11.37
C LEU A 236 -23.09 11.76 9.85
N THR A 237 -23.42 10.70 9.11
CA THR A 237 -23.41 10.75 7.64
C THR A 237 -24.76 11.26 7.13
N PRO A 238 -24.82 12.37 6.37
CA PRO A 238 -26.05 12.76 5.68
C PRO A 238 -26.36 11.75 4.57
N SER A 239 -27.45 10.98 4.74
CA SER A 239 -27.94 10.08 3.69
C SER A 239 -28.39 10.88 2.47
N PRO A 240 -28.00 10.51 1.24
CA PRO A 240 -28.50 11.17 0.03
C PRO A 240 -29.99 10.87 -0.16
N THR A 241 -30.81 11.91 -0.18
CA THR A 241 -32.26 11.79 -0.37
C THR A 241 -32.57 11.32 -1.79
N THR A 242 -33.22 10.17 -1.91
CA THR A 242 -33.58 9.55 -3.19
C THR A 242 -34.55 10.39 -4.01
N HIS A 243 -34.22 10.73 -5.26
CA HIS A 243 -35.18 10.89 -6.37
C HIS A 243 -34.47 10.88 -7.74
N LEU A 244 -34.15 9.68 -8.25
CA LEU A 244 -34.49 9.22 -9.62
C LEU A 244 -33.90 7.83 -9.86
N SER A 245 -34.69 6.94 -10.47
CA SER A 245 -34.29 5.57 -10.79
C SER A 245 -33.82 5.43 -12.25
N SER A 246 -32.54 5.19 -12.48
CA SER A 246 -32.09 4.25 -13.54
C SER A 246 -30.61 3.85 -13.37
N SER A 247 -30.20 2.78 -14.07
CA SER A 247 -28.87 2.18 -14.02
C SER A 247 -27.74 3.15 -14.42
N GLY A 248 -26.97 3.64 -13.44
CA GLY A 248 -25.74 4.40 -13.64
C GLY A 248 -24.95 4.54 -12.35
N GLY A 249 -23.62 4.38 -12.41
CA GLY A 249 -22.76 4.62 -11.25
C GLY A 249 -22.76 6.11 -10.91
N ALA A 250 -23.09 6.47 -9.67
CA ALA A 250 -23.12 7.86 -9.23
C ALA A 250 -21.72 8.49 -9.38
N PHE A 251 -21.59 9.47 -10.28
CA PHE A 251 -20.34 10.19 -10.50
C PHE A 251 -20.00 11.01 -9.25
N ARG A 252 -19.02 10.53 -8.47
CA ARG A 252 -18.41 11.24 -7.34
C ARG A 252 -17.09 11.84 -7.77
N SER A 253 -16.89 13.15 -7.60
CA SER A 253 -15.60 13.75 -7.94
C SER A 253 -14.49 13.40 -6.94
N VAL A 254 -13.23 13.45 -7.38
CA VAL A 254 -12.07 13.25 -6.49
C VAL A 254 -12.09 14.21 -5.29
N ARG A 255 -12.63 15.43 -5.47
CA ARG A 255 -12.76 16.42 -4.39
C ARG A 255 -13.75 16.03 -3.30
N ILE A 256 -14.90 15.42 -3.63
CA ILE A 256 -15.84 14.99 -2.57
C ILE A 256 -15.25 13.85 -1.74
N LEU A 257 -14.44 12.97 -2.34
CA LEU A 257 -13.70 11.92 -1.62
C LEU A 257 -12.61 12.49 -0.69
N GLU A 258 -11.86 13.52 -1.14
CA GLU A 258 -10.91 14.24 -0.27
C GLU A 258 -11.62 14.95 0.89
N PHE A 259 -12.81 15.51 0.64
CA PHE A 259 -13.63 16.15 1.67
C PHE A 259 -14.21 15.15 2.67
N GLU A 260 -14.77 14.02 2.21
CA GLU A 260 -15.27 12.92 3.06
C GLU A 260 -14.16 12.41 4.00
N ASP A 261 -12.94 12.25 3.48
CA ASP A 261 -11.75 11.80 4.22
C ASP A 261 -11.22 12.86 5.23
N PHE A 262 -11.44 14.15 4.96
CA PHE A 262 -11.18 15.23 5.92
C PHE A 262 -12.26 15.31 7.00
N PHE A 263 -13.53 15.33 6.60
CA PHE A 263 -14.71 15.43 7.47
C PHE A 263 -14.70 14.29 8.51
N LEU A 264 -14.44 13.05 8.07
CA LEU A 264 -14.39 11.89 8.96
C LEU A 264 -13.28 12.01 10.00
N ARG A 265 -12.05 12.41 9.59
CA ARG A 265 -10.95 12.61 10.56
C ARG A 265 -11.18 13.77 11.50
N ARG A 266 -11.62 14.93 10.99
CA ARG A 266 -11.77 16.13 11.83
C ARG A 266 -12.93 15.99 12.81
N SER A 267 -14.01 15.31 12.42
CA SER A 267 -15.08 14.94 13.35
C SER A 267 -14.58 13.97 14.43
N GLU A 268 -13.78 12.95 14.07
CA GLU A 268 -13.18 12.05 15.05
C GLU A 268 -12.22 12.77 16.01
N GLU A 269 -11.32 13.63 15.49
CA GLU A 269 -10.38 14.44 16.28
C GLU A 269 -11.12 15.34 17.28
N LEU A 270 -12.15 16.08 16.85
CA LEU A 270 -12.95 16.95 17.71
C LEU A 270 -13.80 16.17 18.72
N VAL A 271 -14.33 15.00 18.36
CA VAL A 271 -15.04 14.12 19.30
C VAL A 271 -14.09 13.55 20.34
N SER A 272 -12.87 13.17 19.95
CA SER A 272 -11.86 12.66 20.88
C SER A 272 -11.40 13.76 21.84
N LEU A 273 -11.05 14.95 21.33
CA LEU A 273 -10.64 16.09 22.15
C LEU A 273 -11.76 16.57 23.08
N LYS A 274 -13.03 16.56 22.63
CA LYS A 274 -14.18 16.80 23.50
C LYS A 274 -14.29 15.78 24.63
N THR A 275 -14.06 14.50 24.35
CA THR A 275 -14.13 13.43 25.35
C THR A 275 -13.01 13.57 26.39
N GLU A 276 -11.81 13.92 25.94
CA GLU A 276 -10.64 14.21 26.77
C GLU A 276 -10.85 15.46 27.64
N ALA A 277 -11.33 16.57 27.05
CA ALA A 277 -11.65 17.80 27.77
C ALA A 277 -12.73 17.58 28.83
N VAL A 278 -13.77 16.78 28.55
CA VAL A 278 -14.78 16.38 29.56
C VAL A 278 -14.17 15.53 30.67
N ALA A 279 -13.24 14.63 30.36
CA ALA A 279 -12.54 13.81 31.37
C ALA A 279 -11.56 14.61 32.25
N LEU A 280 -11.07 15.75 31.75
CA LEU A 280 -10.21 16.69 32.46
C LEU A 280 -10.97 17.89 33.08
N GLU A 281 -12.31 17.86 33.05
CA GLU A 281 -13.21 18.94 33.52
C GLU A 281 -12.99 20.30 32.81
N ASP A 282 -12.36 20.33 31.65
CA ASP A 282 -12.25 21.51 30.78
C ASP A 282 -13.52 21.66 29.92
N TYR A 283 -14.56 22.20 30.55
CA TYR A 283 -15.84 22.48 29.90
C TYR A 283 -15.75 23.56 28.80
N HIS A 284 -14.69 24.39 28.77
CA HIS A 284 -14.51 25.42 27.76
C HIS A 284 -14.07 24.80 26.43
N VAL A 285 -13.00 24.00 26.44
CA VAL A 285 -12.53 23.25 25.26
C VAL A 285 -13.59 22.25 24.79
N ALA A 286 -14.33 21.62 25.71
CA ALA A 286 -15.44 20.73 25.36
C ALA A 286 -16.60 21.44 24.64
N ALA A 287 -16.89 22.70 24.99
CA ALA A 287 -17.88 23.53 24.30
C ALA A 287 -17.39 23.99 22.93
N GLU A 288 -16.14 24.43 22.82
CA GLU A 288 -15.52 24.83 21.55
C GLU A 288 -15.49 23.66 20.55
N CYS A 289 -15.15 22.44 21.01
CA CYS A 289 -15.18 21.24 20.18
C CYS A 289 -16.61 20.88 19.73
N ARG A 290 -17.62 21.08 20.58
CA ARG A 290 -19.04 20.89 20.21
C ARG A 290 -19.45 21.87 19.11
N ASP A 291 -19.05 23.13 19.21
CA ASP A 291 -19.49 24.18 18.28
C ASP A 291 -18.76 24.03 16.92
N LYS A 292 -17.47 23.65 16.93
CA LYS A 292 -16.72 23.25 15.73
C LYS A 292 -17.32 22.00 15.05
N LEU A 293 -17.81 21.03 15.81
CA LEU A 293 -18.54 19.87 15.26
C LEU A 293 -19.89 20.25 14.64
N ALA A 294 -20.62 21.19 15.23
CA ALA A 294 -21.88 21.68 14.66
C ALA A 294 -21.64 22.38 13.31
N LEU A 295 -20.64 23.28 13.26
CA LEU A 295 -20.22 23.96 12.03
C LEU A 295 -19.75 22.99 10.94
N LEU A 296 -18.96 21.97 11.29
CA LEU A 296 -18.51 20.92 10.36
C LEU A 296 -19.71 20.18 9.73
N ASN A 297 -20.72 19.84 10.53
CA ASN A 297 -21.94 19.18 10.05
C ASN A 297 -22.81 20.11 9.19
N GLU A 298 -22.97 21.37 9.56
CA GLU A 298 -23.71 22.37 8.78
C GLU A 298 -23.09 22.54 7.39
N ARG A 299 -21.80 22.89 7.34
CA ARG A 299 -21.07 23.12 6.08
C ARG A 299 -20.91 21.88 5.22
N SER A 300 -20.97 20.68 5.79
CA SER A 300 -20.97 19.45 4.98
C SER A 300 -22.18 19.39 4.05
N LYS A 301 -23.35 19.87 4.47
CA LYS A 301 -24.57 19.90 3.64
C LYS A 301 -24.39 20.84 2.45
N ASP A 302 -23.96 22.07 2.71
CA ASP A 302 -23.61 23.05 1.67
C ASP A 302 -22.66 22.44 0.60
N ILE A 303 -21.66 21.65 1.04
CA ILE A 303 -20.67 21.03 0.15
C ILE A 303 -21.27 19.87 -0.67
N TYR A 304 -22.15 19.06 -0.09
CA TYR A 304 -22.87 18.01 -0.85
C TYR A 304 -23.89 18.59 -1.83
N GLU A 305 -24.55 19.70 -1.49
CA GLU A 305 -25.44 20.43 -2.40
C GLU A 305 -24.65 20.98 -3.60
N LEU A 306 -23.51 21.64 -3.36
CA LEU A 306 -22.62 22.11 -4.43
C LEU A 306 -22.04 20.96 -5.29
N GLU A 307 -21.82 19.77 -4.73
CA GLU A 307 -21.42 18.60 -5.54
C GLU A 307 -22.55 18.16 -6.49
N GLN A 308 -23.80 18.18 -6.02
CA GLN A 308 -24.98 17.86 -6.84
C GLN A 308 -25.22 18.92 -7.92
N ASP A 309 -25.20 20.21 -7.58
CA ASP A 309 -25.33 21.32 -8.53
C ASP A 309 -24.28 21.24 -9.64
N LYS A 310 -23.04 20.89 -9.30
CA LYS A 310 -21.95 20.71 -10.27
C LYS A 310 -22.20 19.51 -11.18
N VAL A 311 -22.69 18.40 -10.66
CA VAL A 311 -23.04 17.22 -11.49
C VAL A 311 -24.21 17.53 -12.41
N GLN A 312 -25.22 18.26 -11.94
CA GLN A 312 -26.36 18.70 -12.74
C GLN A 312 -25.93 19.66 -13.86
N ALA A 313 -25.13 20.68 -13.56
CA ALA A 313 -24.57 21.60 -14.57
C ALA A 313 -23.67 20.89 -15.61
N ILE A 314 -23.04 19.76 -15.27
CA ILE A 314 -22.31 18.91 -16.24
C ILE A 314 -23.27 18.11 -17.13
N ILE A 315 -24.40 17.64 -16.58
CA ILE A 315 -25.45 16.93 -17.33
C ILE A 315 -26.17 17.86 -18.31
N ASP A 316 -26.41 19.11 -17.90
CA ASP A 316 -27.09 20.14 -18.70
C ASP A 316 -26.15 20.88 -19.66
N GLU A 317 -24.89 20.42 -19.80
CA GLU A 317 -23.82 21.00 -20.63
C GLU A 317 -23.44 22.47 -20.30
N GLU A 318 -23.84 22.98 -19.13
CA GLU A 318 -23.50 24.32 -18.62
C GLU A 318 -22.11 24.35 -17.95
N PHE A 319 -21.06 24.11 -18.74
CA PHE A 319 -19.69 23.96 -18.24
C PHE A 319 -19.15 25.18 -17.47
N ASP A 320 -19.55 26.41 -17.84
CA ASP A 320 -19.16 27.64 -17.14
C ASP A 320 -19.76 27.71 -15.73
N VAL A 321 -20.99 27.22 -15.56
CA VAL A 321 -21.66 27.13 -14.24
C VAL A 321 -20.99 26.04 -13.41
N ALA A 322 -20.72 24.88 -14.00
CA ALA A 322 -19.99 23.80 -13.33
C ALA A 322 -18.59 24.25 -12.83
N GLN A 323 -17.89 25.10 -13.59
CA GLN A 323 -16.60 25.68 -13.17
C GLN A 323 -16.76 26.65 -11.99
N GLN A 324 -17.79 27.50 -11.97
CA GLN A 324 -18.09 28.40 -10.86
C GLN A 324 -18.48 27.64 -9.58
N VAL A 325 -19.32 26.62 -9.69
CA VAL A 325 -19.72 25.76 -8.56
C VAL A 325 -18.50 25.03 -7.99
N LYS A 326 -17.61 24.49 -8.84
CA LYS A 326 -16.32 23.90 -8.41
C LYS A 326 -15.44 24.89 -7.64
N ALA A 327 -15.34 26.13 -8.09
CA ALA A 327 -14.56 27.17 -7.41
C ALA A 327 -15.17 27.52 -6.04
N ARG A 328 -16.49 27.68 -5.97
CA ARG A 328 -17.23 27.94 -4.72
C ARG A 328 -17.07 26.79 -3.72
N MET A 329 -17.13 25.54 -4.18
CA MET A 329 -16.92 24.35 -3.36
C MET A 329 -15.49 24.30 -2.79
N ASN A 330 -14.45 24.55 -3.60
CA ASN A 330 -13.07 24.60 -3.11
C ASN A 330 -12.90 25.67 -2.01
N ALA A 331 -13.40 26.89 -2.24
CA ALA A 331 -13.29 27.99 -1.28
C ALA A 331 -14.02 27.68 0.05
N LEU A 332 -15.17 27.02 -0.01
CA LEU A 332 -15.93 26.61 1.18
C LEU A 332 -15.21 25.51 1.97
N VAL A 333 -14.57 24.56 1.27
CA VAL A 333 -13.72 23.53 1.87
C VAL A 333 -12.51 24.17 2.57
N GLU A 334 -11.81 25.11 1.92
CA GLU A 334 -10.67 25.83 2.50
C GLU A 334 -11.05 26.66 3.74
N GLN A 335 -12.19 27.34 3.72
CA GLN A 335 -12.74 28.02 4.90
C GLN A 335 -13.02 27.04 6.04
N LEU A 336 -13.55 25.85 5.75
CA LEU A 336 -13.81 24.83 6.76
C LEU A 336 -12.51 24.30 7.40
N PHE A 337 -11.46 24.08 6.61
CA PHE A 337 -10.15 23.66 7.10
C PHE A 337 -9.60 24.65 8.14
N ALA A 338 -9.68 25.95 7.87
CA ALA A 338 -9.24 27.00 8.79
C ALA A 338 -10.10 27.08 10.06
N GLN A 339 -11.43 27.13 9.91
CA GLN A 339 -12.37 27.33 11.03
C GLN A 339 -12.44 26.12 11.99
N THR A 340 -12.18 24.91 11.50
CA THR A 340 -12.20 23.68 12.31
C THR A 340 -10.82 23.26 12.81
N SER A 341 -9.80 24.12 12.71
CA SER A 341 -8.50 23.93 13.36
C SER A 341 -8.64 23.56 14.84
N LEU A 342 -7.81 22.64 15.34
CA LEU A 342 -7.87 22.21 16.73
C LEU A 342 -7.37 23.35 17.64
N PRO A 343 -8.03 23.63 18.78
CA PRO A 343 -7.53 24.61 19.73
C PRO A 343 -6.15 24.20 20.25
N SER A 344 -5.23 25.17 20.31
CA SER A 344 -3.90 24.96 20.89
C SER A 344 -3.98 25.03 22.43
N PRO A 345 -3.24 24.18 23.17
CA PRO A 345 -3.15 24.33 24.62
C PRO A 345 -2.39 25.61 25.00
N ALA A 346 -3.03 26.44 25.83
CA ALA A 346 -2.46 27.56 26.60
C ALA A 346 -1.89 28.77 25.83
N GLU A 347 -2.75 29.77 25.61
CA GLU A 347 -2.39 31.17 25.92
C GLU A 347 -3.05 31.58 27.24
N ALA A 348 -2.27 31.61 28.33
CA ALA A 348 -2.73 32.11 29.61
C ALA A 348 -2.58 33.64 29.64
N SER A 349 -3.68 34.38 29.51
CA SER A 349 -3.69 35.83 29.70
C SER A 349 -3.31 36.20 31.15
N PRO A 350 -2.46 37.24 31.38
CA PRO A 350 -1.99 37.59 32.71
C PRO A 350 -3.10 38.26 33.57
N PRO A 351 -3.05 38.13 34.90
CA PRO A 351 -4.15 38.56 35.78
C PRO A 351 -4.09 40.05 36.13
N PRO A 352 -5.24 40.75 36.23
CA PRO A 352 -5.32 42.06 36.85
C PRO A 352 -5.44 41.94 38.37
N SER A 353 -4.42 42.37 39.11
CA SER A 353 -4.48 42.54 40.56
C SER A 353 -5.02 43.94 40.91
N GLY A 354 -6.22 44.04 41.52
CA GLY A 354 -6.86 45.35 41.78
C GLY A 354 -8.09 45.33 42.68
N ARG A 355 -7.88 45.06 43.96
CA ARG A 355 -8.71 45.36 45.15
C ARG A 355 -10.07 46.07 45.01
N CYS A 356 -11.06 45.47 45.67
CA CYS A 356 -12.01 46.03 46.66
C CYS A 356 -12.93 47.23 46.36
N ASP A 357 -14.13 47.04 46.89
CA ASP A 357 -15.05 48.00 47.52
C ASP A 357 -16.35 48.41 46.79
N ASP A 358 -17.42 48.03 47.51
CA ASP A 358 -18.62 48.78 47.84
C ASP A 358 -20.00 48.51 47.20
N GLN A 359 -20.98 48.64 48.10
CA GLN A 359 -22.40 48.42 47.91
C GLN A 359 -23.05 49.58 47.15
N ALA A 360 -24.07 49.30 46.33
CA ALA A 360 -25.48 49.61 46.69
C ALA A 360 -26.45 49.62 45.49
N HIS A 361 -27.67 49.18 45.80
CA HIS A 361 -28.99 49.59 45.30
C HIS A 361 -29.20 50.17 43.88
N GLY A 362 -30.28 49.73 43.22
CA GLY A 362 -31.00 50.59 42.26
C GLY A 362 -31.88 49.86 41.26
N GLY A 363 -33.04 49.33 41.70
CA GLY A 363 -33.95 48.55 40.86
C GLY A 363 -34.79 49.33 39.82
N ALA A 364 -35.67 48.54 39.16
CA ALA A 364 -36.82 48.95 38.34
C ALA A 364 -36.53 49.55 36.94
N SER A 365 -37.36 49.35 35.90
CA SER A 365 -38.45 48.37 35.67
C SER A 365 -38.90 48.40 34.19
N HIS A 366 -39.72 47.40 33.82
CA HIS A 366 -40.61 47.31 32.65
C HIS A 366 -40.05 46.66 31.35
N SER A 367 -40.59 45.55 30.80
CA SER A 367 -42.00 45.14 30.48
C SER A 367 -42.46 45.68 29.11
N ARG A 368 -43.10 44.96 28.17
CA ARG A 368 -43.67 43.59 27.98
C ARG A 368 -43.81 43.40 26.43
N HIS A 369 -44.16 42.28 25.77
CA HIS A 369 -45.38 41.47 25.86
C HIS A 369 -45.33 40.21 24.94
N ILE A 370 -45.76 39.05 25.47
CA ILE A 370 -46.79 38.08 24.95
C ILE A 370 -46.66 37.49 23.52
N SER A 371 -46.47 36.17 23.30
CA SER A 371 -47.37 34.97 23.41
C SER A 371 -48.23 34.71 22.13
N SER A 372 -48.75 33.51 21.78
CA SER A 372 -48.75 32.14 22.34
C SER A 372 -49.19 31.07 21.28
N ILE A 373 -49.15 29.78 21.67
CA ILE A 373 -49.36 28.53 20.87
C ILE A 373 -50.86 28.22 20.58
N PRO A 374 -51.24 27.20 19.75
CA PRO A 374 -51.47 25.83 20.28
C PRO A 374 -51.06 24.64 19.36
N SER A 375 -51.23 23.40 19.83
CA SER A 375 -50.60 22.14 19.35
C SER A 375 -51.60 21.05 18.89
N THR A 376 -51.17 19.91 18.30
CA THR A 376 -51.39 18.51 18.81
C THR A 376 -50.99 17.29 17.90
N HIS A 377 -50.44 16.23 18.55
CA HIS A 377 -50.54 14.75 18.36
C HIS A 377 -49.98 13.88 17.16
N THR A 378 -48.81 13.23 17.37
CA THR A 378 -48.48 11.74 17.52
C THR A 378 -49.33 10.58 16.91
N PRO A 379 -48.85 9.29 16.82
CA PRO A 379 -47.49 8.68 16.65
C PRO A 379 -47.38 7.27 15.89
N MET A 380 -46.16 6.65 15.85
CA MET A 380 -45.82 5.18 15.80
C MET A 380 -46.13 4.33 14.52
N ALA A 381 -45.52 3.16 14.21
CA ALA A 381 -44.26 2.43 14.55
C ALA A 381 -44.11 1.14 13.67
N GLY A 382 -42.94 0.47 13.61
CA GLY A 382 -42.82 -0.93 13.11
C GLY A 382 -41.45 -1.38 12.55
N ALA A 383 -41.04 -2.63 12.82
CA ALA A 383 -39.76 -3.28 12.40
C ALA A 383 -40.02 -4.78 12.01
N PRO A 384 -39.04 -5.73 12.09
CA PRO A 384 -37.89 -6.05 11.21
C PRO A 384 -37.98 -7.48 10.59
N HIS A 385 -36.90 -8.04 9.96
CA HIS A 385 -36.35 -9.42 10.20
C HIS A 385 -35.32 -9.99 9.14
N HIS A 386 -34.26 -10.64 9.66
CA HIS A 386 -33.52 -11.88 9.26
C HIS A 386 -32.70 -12.15 7.96
N SER A 387 -31.42 -12.56 8.19
CA SER A 387 -30.68 -13.77 7.70
C SER A 387 -30.30 -13.95 6.21
N GLU A 388 -29.23 -14.64 5.76
CA GLU A 388 -27.97 -15.25 6.32
C GLU A 388 -27.02 -15.69 5.15
N VAL A 389 -25.83 -16.27 5.45
CA VAL A 389 -24.89 -17.05 4.55
C VAL A 389 -24.00 -16.22 3.59
N LEU A 390 -22.70 -15.99 3.87
CA LEU A 390 -21.47 -16.84 3.80
C LEU A 390 -20.87 -17.06 2.38
N GLY A 391 -19.56 -16.75 2.24
CA GLY A 391 -18.72 -17.03 1.06
C GLY A 391 -17.24 -16.73 1.35
N ASP A 392 -16.33 -17.60 0.90
CA ASP A 392 -14.94 -17.69 1.37
C ASP A 392 -13.94 -16.64 0.85
N VAL A 393 -12.80 -16.55 1.56
CA VAL A 393 -11.69 -15.61 1.36
C VAL A 393 -10.60 -16.22 0.47
N GLU A 394 -10.06 -15.45 -0.48
CA GLU A 394 -8.76 -15.71 -1.10
C GLU A 394 -7.83 -14.50 -0.93
N VAL A 395 -6.53 -14.77 -0.73
CA VAL A 395 -5.53 -13.80 -0.26
C VAL A 395 -4.79 -13.16 -1.44
N THR A 396 -4.73 -11.82 -1.47
CA THR A 396 -3.93 -11.06 -2.44
C THR A 396 -2.69 -10.43 -1.79
N GLU A 397 -1.51 -10.78 -2.29
CA GLU A 397 -0.26 -10.07 -2.00
C GLU A 397 -0.31 -8.66 -2.64
N GLY A 398 0.15 -7.65 -1.91
CA GLY A 398 -0.11 -6.24 -2.24
C GLY A 398 0.75 -5.66 -3.37
N ASP A 399 0.10 -4.89 -4.25
CA ASP A 399 0.75 -4.09 -5.29
C ASP A 399 1.65 -2.99 -4.72
N THR A 400 2.78 -2.77 -5.38
CA THR A 400 3.67 -1.62 -5.11
C THR A 400 3.42 -0.55 -6.19
N ILE A 401 3.00 0.65 -5.77
CA ILE A 401 2.75 1.77 -6.69
C ILE A 401 3.97 2.69 -6.68
N GLU A 402 4.69 2.75 -7.80
CA GLU A 402 5.70 3.78 -8.05
C GLU A 402 5.07 5.01 -8.71
N ALA A 403 5.12 6.14 -8.02
CA ALA A 403 4.73 7.44 -8.55
C ALA A 403 5.94 8.40 -8.47
N ILE A 404 6.76 8.40 -9.52
CA ILE A 404 7.77 9.43 -9.76
C ILE A 404 7.13 10.47 -10.68
N GLU A 405 7.26 11.77 -10.42
CA GLU A 405 7.04 12.79 -11.45
C GLU A 405 8.36 13.03 -12.17
N GLU A 406 8.46 12.56 -13.43
CA GLU A 406 9.65 12.80 -14.25
C GLU A 406 9.50 14.08 -15.04
N THR A 407 10.51 14.94 -14.95
CA THR A 407 10.75 16.11 -15.80
C THR A 407 11.18 15.70 -17.21
N GLY A 408 10.32 14.94 -17.90
CA GLY A 408 10.58 14.41 -19.23
C GLY A 408 10.62 15.50 -20.31
N HIS A 409 11.55 15.36 -21.25
CA HIS A 409 11.64 16.26 -22.41
C HIS A 409 10.43 16.01 -23.34
N LEU A 410 9.58 17.03 -23.54
CA LEU A 410 8.43 16.91 -24.45
C LEU A 410 8.90 16.88 -25.91
N ILE A 411 8.45 15.86 -26.64
CA ILE A 411 8.65 15.73 -28.08
C ILE A 411 7.32 16.04 -28.77
N ASP A 412 7.28 17.11 -29.55
CA ASP A 412 6.14 17.49 -30.39
C ASP A 412 6.25 16.85 -31.78
N VAL A 413 5.15 16.27 -32.27
CA VAL A 413 5.04 15.72 -33.63
C VAL A 413 5.40 16.75 -34.70
N SER A 414 5.16 18.05 -34.45
CA SER A 414 5.51 19.11 -35.41
C SER A 414 7.01 19.20 -35.72
N THR A 415 7.88 18.81 -34.78
CA THR A 415 9.34 18.92 -34.88
C THR A 415 10.02 17.74 -35.56
N LEU A 416 9.31 16.63 -35.74
CA LEU A 416 9.83 15.38 -36.30
C LEU A 416 10.07 15.42 -37.82
N GLU A 417 10.88 14.49 -38.34
CA GLU A 417 11.09 14.35 -39.79
C GLU A 417 9.85 13.76 -40.50
N SER A 418 9.72 13.95 -41.82
CA SER A 418 8.49 13.61 -42.57
C SER A 418 8.06 12.14 -42.47
N HIS A 419 9.02 11.21 -42.35
CA HIS A 419 8.73 9.78 -42.19
C HIS A 419 8.43 9.41 -40.73
N GLU A 420 9.14 9.99 -39.75
CA GLU A 420 8.82 9.85 -38.32
C GLU A 420 7.40 10.38 -38.03
N LYS A 421 7.00 11.51 -38.62
CA LYS A 421 5.64 12.06 -38.56
C LYS A 421 4.58 11.06 -39.00
N ALA A 422 4.81 10.34 -40.10
CA ALA A 422 3.86 9.36 -40.61
C ALA A 422 3.68 8.17 -39.63
N VAL A 423 4.77 7.72 -39.00
CA VAL A 423 4.73 6.68 -37.96
C VAL A 423 4.06 7.21 -36.68
N ALA A 424 4.41 8.42 -36.25
CA ALA A 424 3.81 9.10 -35.09
C ALA A 424 2.28 9.24 -35.22
N HIS A 425 1.79 9.75 -36.36
CA HIS A 425 0.35 9.85 -36.62
C HIS A 425 -0.34 8.47 -36.66
N ALA A 426 0.32 7.43 -37.19
CA ALA A 426 -0.23 6.08 -37.16
C ALA A 426 -0.36 5.52 -35.73
N ILE A 427 0.65 5.75 -34.87
CA ILE A 427 0.61 5.38 -33.43
C ILE A 427 -0.51 6.15 -32.72
N LEU A 428 -0.55 7.48 -32.84
CA LEU A 428 -1.55 8.33 -32.19
C LEU A 428 -2.98 8.01 -32.63
N SER A 429 -3.19 7.78 -33.93
CA SER A 429 -4.51 7.39 -34.46
C SER A 429 -4.94 6.01 -33.96
N ARG A 430 -4.00 5.06 -33.79
CA ARG A 430 -4.32 3.72 -33.26
C ARG A 430 -4.54 3.73 -31.74
N ALA A 431 -3.86 4.61 -31.02
CA ALA A 431 -4.06 4.86 -29.59
C ALA A 431 -5.32 5.68 -29.26
N GLY A 432 -6.11 6.09 -30.27
CA GLY A 432 -7.30 6.95 -30.08
C GLY A 432 -6.98 8.35 -29.56
N SER A 433 -5.74 8.82 -29.71
CA SER A 433 -5.22 10.06 -29.13
C SER A 433 -4.82 11.05 -30.23
N LYS A 434 -5.73 11.33 -31.18
CA LYS A 434 -5.43 12.17 -32.36
C LYS A 434 -5.09 13.62 -32.00
N ASP A 435 -5.62 14.13 -30.90
CA ASP A 435 -5.45 15.51 -30.44
C ASP A 435 -4.14 15.72 -29.64
N LEU A 436 -3.38 14.66 -29.39
CA LEU A 436 -2.15 14.72 -28.61
C LEU A 436 -0.97 15.09 -29.51
N SER A 437 -0.58 16.37 -29.50
CA SER A 437 0.55 16.87 -30.28
C SER A 437 1.92 16.45 -29.75
N SER A 438 2.04 16.20 -28.44
CA SER A 438 3.33 15.94 -27.79
C SER A 438 3.31 14.79 -26.79
N VAL A 439 4.44 14.10 -26.67
CA VAL A 439 4.66 13.00 -25.72
C VAL A 439 5.96 13.27 -24.97
N ALA A 440 5.91 13.18 -23.64
CA ALA A 440 7.11 13.26 -22.82
C ALA A 440 7.93 11.97 -22.98
N LEU A 441 9.21 12.12 -23.33
CA LEU A 441 10.18 11.04 -23.24
C LEU A 441 10.57 10.89 -21.76
N ALA A 442 10.24 9.74 -21.17
CA ALA A 442 10.80 9.32 -19.90
C ALA A 442 12.32 9.13 -20.05
N ASN A 443 13.08 9.42 -19.00
CA ASN A 443 14.53 9.19 -18.96
C ASN A 443 14.80 7.95 -18.09
N PRO A 444 14.71 6.73 -18.64
CA PRO A 444 15.06 5.53 -17.89
C PRO A 444 16.55 5.52 -17.53
N ASP A 445 16.89 4.89 -16.40
CA ASP A 445 18.28 4.65 -15.93
C ASP A 445 19.09 3.68 -16.84
N PHE A 446 18.63 3.39 -18.06
CA PHE A 446 19.23 2.44 -19.00
C PHE A 446 19.31 3.01 -20.42
N ASP A 447 20.30 2.55 -21.18
CA ASP A 447 20.56 3.00 -22.55
C ASP A 447 19.36 2.73 -23.47
N ILE A 448 18.84 3.80 -24.06
CA ILE A 448 17.78 3.80 -25.08
C ILE A 448 18.25 4.36 -26.43
N GLU A 449 19.54 4.67 -26.61
CA GLU A 449 20.09 5.19 -27.86
C GLU A 449 19.93 4.17 -29.00
N PHE A 450 20.21 2.89 -28.73
CA PHE A 450 20.04 1.81 -29.71
C PHE A 450 18.60 1.72 -30.25
N LEU A 451 17.61 1.95 -29.39
CA LEU A 451 16.20 1.92 -29.75
C LEU A 451 15.79 3.22 -30.45
N THR A 452 16.31 4.36 -29.97
CA THR A 452 16.08 5.69 -30.55
C THR A 452 16.59 5.78 -31.98
N ALA A 453 17.79 5.24 -32.26
CA ALA A 453 18.35 5.16 -33.62
C ALA A 453 17.57 4.20 -34.53
N ALA A 454 16.91 3.18 -33.97
CA ALA A 454 16.14 2.20 -34.73
C ALA A 454 14.74 2.69 -35.11
N VAL A 455 13.98 3.26 -34.15
CA VAL A 455 12.54 3.60 -34.35
C VAL A 455 12.20 5.08 -34.25
N GLY A 456 13.16 5.95 -33.93
CA GLY A 456 12.94 7.39 -33.78
C GLY A 456 12.49 7.82 -32.39
N ARG A 457 12.80 9.07 -32.01
CA ARG A 457 12.65 9.57 -30.62
C ARG A 457 11.19 9.52 -30.14
N PHE A 458 10.24 9.82 -31.02
CA PHE A 458 8.81 9.82 -30.68
C PHE A 458 8.27 8.41 -30.42
N ALA A 459 8.66 7.42 -31.23
CA ALA A 459 8.24 6.04 -31.03
C ALA A 459 8.75 5.48 -29.70
N VAL A 460 9.98 5.82 -29.31
CA VAL A 460 10.54 5.50 -27.99
C VAL A 460 9.72 6.14 -26.86
N ALA A 461 9.36 7.43 -26.99
CA ALA A 461 8.51 8.11 -26.01
C ALA A 461 7.12 7.45 -25.89
N CYS A 462 6.55 6.93 -26.97
CA CYS A 462 5.32 6.12 -26.91
C CYS A 462 5.51 4.77 -26.22
N LEU A 463 6.63 4.06 -26.46
CA LEU A 463 6.94 2.77 -25.86
C LEU A 463 7.18 2.84 -24.33
N PHE A 464 7.77 3.92 -23.84
CA PHE A 464 7.97 4.17 -22.40
C PHE A 464 6.84 5.00 -21.75
N SER A 465 5.80 5.37 -22.50
CA SER A 465 4.72 6.20 -21.97
C SER A 465 3.92 5.53 -20.86
N ARG A 466 3.52 6.29 -19.85
CA ARG A 466 2.58 5.85 -18.80
C ARG A 466 1.22 5.44 -19.38
N ARG A 467 0.79 6.05 -20.49
CA ARG A 467 -0.44 5.69 -21.21
C ARG A 467 -0.23 4.36 -21.96
N PHE A 468 -0.82 3.28 -21.45
CA PHE A 468 -0.66 1.95 -22.04
C PHE A 468 -1.14 1.87 -23.50
N GLN A 469 -2.11 2.70 -23.89
CA GLN A 469 -2.63 2.78 -25.26
C GLN A 469 -1.53 3.20 -26.26
N LEU A 470 -0.59 4.07 -25.84
CA LEU A 470 0.56 4.46 -26.67
C LEU A 470 1.57 3.31 -26.77
N ARG A 471 1.82 2.58 -25.66
CA ARG A 471 2.70 1.40 -25.66
C ARG A 471 2.16 0.27 -26.55
N GLU A 472 0.87 -0.04 -26.40
CA GLU A 472 0.13 -1.01 -27.23
C GLU A 472 0.16 -0.60 -28.71
N ALA A 473 -0.19 0.65 -29.02
CA ALA A 473 -0.19 1.14 -30.40
C ALA A 473 1.19 1.13 -31.03
N ALA A 474 2.25 1.53 -30.31
CA ALA A 474 3.62 1.51 -30.82
C ALA A 474 4.08 0.07 -31.14
N LEU A 475 3.84 -0.90 -30.25
CA LEU A 475 4.18 -2.30 -30.48
C LEU A 475 3.44 -2.94 -31.67
N ILE A 476 2.28 -2.40 -32.08
CA ILE A 476 1.55 -2.91 -33.25
C ILE A 476 1.91 -2.16 -34.53
N VAL A 477 2.08 -0.83 -34.46
CA VAL A 477 2.35 0.01 -35.65
C VAL A 477 3.80 -0.16 -36.14
N LEU A 478 4.79 -0.23 -35.25
CA LEU A 478 6.20 -0.32 -35.67
C LEU A 478 6.47 -1.59 -36.52
N PRO A 479 5.94 -2.78 -36.20
CA PRO A 479 6.07 -3.98 -37.06
C PRO A 479 5.20 -3.96 -38.33
N GLU A 480 4.16 -3.13 -38.40
CA GLU A 480 3.36 -2.87 -39.60
C GLU A 480 4.03 -1.85 -40.54
N LYS A 481 4.94 -1.00 -40.01
CA LYS A 481 5.51 0.18 -40.69
C LYS A 481 7.05 0.19 -40.74
N MET A 482 7.70 -0.97 -40.65
CA MET A 482 9.17 -1.08 -40.72
C MET A 482 9.77 -0.41 -41.97
N ASP A 483 9.09 -0.50 -43.13
CA ASP A 483 9.53 0.11 -44.40
C ASP A 483 9.51 1.66 -44.40
N MET A 484 8.90 2.28 -43.39
CA MET A 484 8.83 3.75 -43.23
C MET A 484 9.83 4.31 -42.21
N LEU A 485 10.64 3.45 -41.58
CA LEU A 485 11.67 3.87 -40.63
C LEU A 485 13.01 4.09 -41.34
N GLN A 486 13.88 4.93 -40.77
CA GLN A 486 15.22 5.17 -41.31
C GLN A 486 16.10 3.90 -41.27
N SER A 487 15.99 3.15 -40.19
CA SER A 487 16.79 1.95 -39.96
C SER A 487 16.23 0.73 -40.70
N PRO A 488 17.08 -0.17 -41.20
CA PRO A 488 16.64 -1.35 -41.94
C PRO A 488 15.86 -2.33 -41.03
N ALA A 489 14.87 -3.01 -41.60
CA ALA A 489 14.00 -3.96 -40.90
C ALA A 489 14.68 -4.92 -39.90
N PRO A 490 15.84 -5.58 -40.18
CA PRO A 490 16.53 -6.40 -39.18
C PRO A 490 16.96 -5.63 -37.92
N VAL A 491 17.46 -4.39 -38.06
CA VAL A 491 17.91 -3.55 -36.94
C VAL A 491 16.72 -3.09 -36.11
N VAL A 492 15.62 -2.70 -36.76
CA VAL A 492 14.34 -2.37 -36.10
C VAL A 492 13.83 -3.58 -35.31
N GLN A 493 13.83 -4.76 -35.92
CA GLN A 493 13.39 -5.99 -35.29
C GLN A 493 14.27 -6.37 -34.09
N GLU A 494 15.59 -6.29 -34.22
CA GLU A 494 16.55 -6.56 -33.15
C GLU A 494 16.38 -5.59 -31.97
N ALA A 495 16.22 -4.29 -32.25
CA ALA A 495 16.01 -3.27 -31.22
C ALA A 495 14.68 -3.44 -30.49
N LEU A 496 13.58 -3.70 -31.21
CA LEU A 496 12.28 -3.97 -30.59
C LEU A 496 12.29 -5.26 -29.75
N LEU A 497 12.99 -6.31 -30.19
CA LEU A 497 13.13 -7.54 -29.41
C LEU A 497 13.97 -7.32 -28.15
N ARG A 498 15.02 -6.49 -28.18
CA ARG A 498 15.74 -6.06 -26.96
C ARG A 498 14.84 -5.26 -26.02
N PHE A 499 14.01 -4.34 -26.54
CA PHE A 499 13.05 -3.60 -25.73
C PHE A 499 12.07 -4.52 -24.98
N LEU A 500 11.66 -5.65 -25.58
CA LEU A 500 10.77 -6.62 -24.92
C LEU A 500 11.38 -7.35 -23.72
N ASP A 501 12.69 -7.26 -23.48
CA ASP A 501 13.40 -7.85 -22.34
C ASP A 501 13.51 -6.91 -21.13
N PHE A 502 13.09 -5.63 -21.25
CA PHE A 502 13.12 -4.69 -20.13
C PHE A 502 12.14 -5.09 -19.02
N ASN A 503 12.57 -4.94 -17.76
CA ASN A 503 11.72 -5.14 -16.59
C ASN A 503 10.57 -4.11 -16.60
N GLY A 504 9.33 -4.56 -16.36
CA GLY A 504 8.14 -3.69 -16.31
C GLY A 504 7.58 -3.22 -17.65
N TYR A 505 8.26 -3.47 -18.78
CA TYR A 505 7.84 -3.07 -20.13
C TYR A 505 7.72 -4.29 -21.06
N GLY A 506 7.12 -4.09 -22.24
CA GLY A 506 7.08 -5.13 -23.29
C GLY A 506 6.40 -6.42 -22.85
N LEU A 507 7.14 -7.54 -22.79
CA LEU A 507 6.62 -8.81 -22.29
C LEU A 507 6.38 -8.80 -20.77
N GLN A 508 7.07 -7.94 -20.02
CA GLN A 508 6.90 -7.81 -18.58
C GLN A 508 5.91 -6.72 -18.14
N ASP A 509 5.21 -6.08 -19.07
CA ASP A 509 4.20 -5.06 -18.77
C ASP A 509 3.10 -5.59 -17.82
N MET A 510 2.55 -4.69 -17.02
CA MET A 510 1.44 -4.95 -16.10
C MET A 510 0.09 -4.99 -16.83
N ILE A 511 -0.01 -4.35 -17.99
CA ILE A 511 -1.25 -4.26 -18.77
C ILE A 511 -1.34 -5.42 -19.78
N PRO A 512 -2.36 -6.31 -19.68
CA PRO A 512 -2.47 -7.50 -20.54
C PRO A 512 -2.42 -7.20 -22.04
N LYS A 513 -3.05 -6.10 -22.49
CA LYS A 513 -3.07 -5.70 -23.91
C LYS A 513 -1.68 -5.43 -24.49
N VAL A 514 -0.79 -4.80 -23.71
CA VAL A 514 0.59 -4.52 -24.13
C VAL A 514 1.37 -5.83 -24.23
N VAL A 515 1.19 -6.75 -23.28
CA VAL A 515 1.78 -8.10 -23.32
C VAL A 515 1.26 -8.90 -24.54
N PHE A 516 -0.02 -8.79 -24.89
CA PHE A 516 -0.57 -9.43 -26.10
C PHE A 516 0.04 -8.86 -27.39
N ALA A 517 0.21 -7.54 -27.48
CA ALA A 517 0.90 -6.89 -28.59
C ALA A 517 2.37 -7.35 -28.70
N ALA A 518 3.08 -7.43 -27.58
CA ALA A 518 4.45 -7.96 -27.50
C ALA A 518 4.54 -9.43 -27.95
N CYS A 519 3.65 -10.31 -27.45
CA CYS A 519 3.56 -11.71 -27.89
C CYS A 519 3.26 -11.82 -29.39
N ALA A 520 2.31 -11.02 -29.91
CA ALA A 520 2.01 -10.99 -31.34
C ALA A 520 3.22 -10.58 -32.20
N PHE A 521 3.99 -9.58 -31.75
CA PHE A 521 5.23 -9.19 -32.43
C PHE A 521 6.29 -10.30 -32.40
N VAL A 522 6.51 -10.95 -31.26
CA VAL A 522 7.42 -12.11 -31.16
C VAL A 522 7.01 -13.24 -32.10
N ARG A 523 5.71 -13.54 -32.19
CA ARG A 523 5.19 -14.55 -33.13
C ARG A 523 5.40 -14.16 -34.60
N ARG A 524 5.28 -12.87 -34.95
CA ARG A 524 5.61 -12.35 -36.29
C ARG A 524 7.10 -12.51 -36.63
N CYS A 525 7.98 -12.31 -35.64
CA CYS A 525 9.42 -12.55 -35.78
C CYS A 525 9.73 -14.04 -35.98
N LEU A 526 9.06 -14.93 -35.23
CA LEU A 526 9.19 -16.39 -35.38
C LEU A 526 8.61 -16.93 -36.69
N ALA A 527 7.61 -16.27 -37.26
CA ALA A 527 7.08 -16.57 -38.60
C ALA A 527 8.02 -16.09 -39.73
N ASP A 528 9.16 -15.45 -39.40
CA ASP A 528 10.21 -14.97 -40.29
C ASP A 528 9.68 -14.16 -41.50
N THR A 529 8.62 -13.37 -41.28
CA THR A 529 7.98 -12.55 -42.32
C THR A 529 8.96 -11.57 -42.99
N SER A 530 9.98 -11.14 -42.24
CA SER A 530 11.06 -10.25 -42.66
C SER A 530 12.30 -10.97 -43.22
N LYS A 531 12.38 -12.30 -43.17
CA LYS A 531 13.59 -13.10 -43.49
C LYS A 531 14.83 -12.71 -42.66
N CYS A 532 14.62 -12.27 -41.43
CA CYS A 532 15.62 -11.70 -40.53
C CYS A 532 15.88 -12.56 -39.27
N ILE A 533 15.29 -13.75 -39.15
CA ILE A 533 15.39 -14.59 -37.94
C ILE A 533 16.83 -14.95 -37.54
N SER A 534 17.77 -15.02 -38.49
CA SER A 534 19.19 -15.28 -38.21
C SER A 534 19.87 -14.13 -37.45
N ALA A 535 19.58 -12.87 -37.79
CA ALA A 535 20.06 -11.69 -37.06
C ALA A 535 19.34 -11.55 -35.70
N ALA A 536 18.04 -11.84 -35.68
CA ALA A 536 17.21 -11.75 -34.47
C ALA A 536 17.36 -12.95 -33.50
N LEU A 537 18.22 -13.93 -33.79
CA LEU A 537 18.28 -15.18 -33.02
C LEU A 537 18.67 -14.96 -31.55
N ALA A 538 19.67 -14.13 -31.30
CA ALA A 538 20.17 -13.84 -29.95
C ALA A 538 19.09 -13.17 -29.05
N PRO A 539 18.44 -12.07 -29.45
CA PRO A 539 17.39 -11.49 -28.63
C PRO A 539 16.14 -12.38 -28.55
N LEU A 540 15.77 -13.14 -29.59
CA LEU A 540 14.67 -14.13 -29.48
C LEU A 540 14.96 -15.18 -28.38
N VAL A 541 16.19 -15.68 -28.28
CA VAL A 541 16.59 -16.60 -27.20
C VAL A 541 16.55 -15.91 -25.82
N ALA A 542 16.94 -14.64 -25.73
CA ALA A 542 16.90 -13.88 -24.47
C ALA A 542 15.48 -13.68 -23.91
N LEU A 543 14.43 -13.67 -24.76
CA LEU A 543 13.04 -13.53 -24.32
C LEU A 543 12.42 -14.83 -23.76
N LEU A 544 13.07 -15.99 -23.91
CA LEU A 544 12.52 -17.28 -23.45
C LEU A 544 12.25 -17.32 -21.93
N PRO A 545 13.16 -16.89 -21.02
CA PRO A 545 12.88 -16.82 -19.59
C PRO A 545 11.69 -15.89 -19.28
N ARG A 546 11.60 -14.74 -19.95
CA ARG A 546 10.52 -13.77 -19.77
C ARG A 546 9.15 -14.38 -20.09
N LEU A 547 9.05 -15.15 -21.18
CA LEU A 547 7.84 -15.87 -21.54
C LEU A 547 7.48 -16.98 -20.53
N VAL A 548 8.46 -17.73 -20.01
CA VAL A 548 8.23 -18.73 -18.95
C VAL A 548 7.71 -18.08 -17.67
N THR A 549 8.23 -16.90 -17.29
CA THR A 549 7.65 -16.10 -16.20
C THR A 549 6.19 -15.75 -16.49
N ARG A 550 5.84 -15.30 -17.72
CA ARG A 550 4.43 -14.98 -18.07
C ARG A 550 3.52 -16.21 -18.12
N CYS A 551 4.05 -17.41 -18.41
CA CYS A 551 3.32 -18.67 -18.26
C CYS A 551 2.92 -18.98 -16.79
N SER A 552 3.50 -18.31 -15.80
CA SER A 552 3.17 -18.42 -14.37
C SER A 552 2.33 -17.25 -13.81
N ASP A 553 1.92 -16.30 -14.65
CA ASP A 553 1.18 -15.08 -14.25
C ASP A 553 -0.17 -15.40 -13.57
N SER A 554 -0.68 -14.49 -12.72
CA SER A 554 -2.01 -14.62 -12.11
C SER A 554 -3.13 -14.59 -13.14
N ILE A 555 -2.99 -13.78 -14.20
CA ILE A 555 -4.00 -13.58 -15.23
C ILE A 555 -3.95 -14.72 -16.25
N GLN A 556 -5.02 -15.53 -16.32
CA GLN A 556 -5.10 -16.70 -17.20
C GLN A 556 -4.84 -16.35 -18.68
N ARG A 557 -5.46 -15.28 -19.20
CA ARG A 557 -5.28 -14.87 -20.61
C ARG A 557 -3.81 -14.56 -20.96
N ILE A 558 -3.02 -14.07 -20.00
CA ILE A 558 -1.57 -13.86 -20.19
C ILE A 558 -0.83 -15.20 -20.25
N ARG A 559 -1.18 -16.15 -19.37
CA ARG A 559 -0.61 -17.50 -19.41
C ARG A 559 -0.89 -18.20 -20.74
N ASP A 560 -2.12 -18.12 -21.24
CA ASP A 560 -2.55 -18.78 -22.48
C ASP A 560 -1.82 -18.20 -23.71
N GLU A 561 -1.67 -16.86 -23.75
CA GLU A 561 -0.96 -16.15 -24.82
C GLU A 561 0.55 -16.43 -24.81
N ALA A 562 1.16 -16.48 -23.61
CA ALA A 562 2.56 -16.83 -23.42
C ALA A 562 2.84 -18.29 -23.82
N HIS A 563 1.99 -19.24 -23.40
CA HIS A 563 2.09 -20.65 -23.80
C HIS A 563 1.95 -20.82 -25.33
N THR A 564 0.99 -20.12 -25.95
CA THR A 564 0.82 -20.13 -27.41
C THR A 564 2.07 -19.62 -28.14
N THR A 565 2.75 -18.63 -27.55
CA THR A 565 4.00 -18.08 -28.09
C THR A 565 5.18 -19.04 -27.89
N LEU A 566 5.33 -19.68 -26.73
CA LEU A 566 6.33 -20.73 -26.49
C LEU A 566 6.14 -21.97 -27.38
N ALA A 567 4.89 -22.33 -27.69
CA ALA A 567 4.58 -23.41 -28.64
C ALA A 567 5.18 -23.15 -30.04
N LEU A 568 5.26 -21.88 -30.46
CA LEU A 568 5.89 -21.50 -31.73
C LEU A 568 7.43 -21.47 -31.63
N TYR A 569 8.01 -21.08 -30.49
CA TYR A 569 9.45 -21.22 -30.25
C TYR A 569 9.91 -22.68 -30.38
N VAL A 570 9.18 -23.62 -29.77
CA VAL A 570 9.53 -25.04 -29.84
C VAL A 570 9.39 -25.56 -31.28
N LYS A 571 8.30 -25.23 -31.98
CA LYS A 571 8.08 -25.65 -33.37
C LYS A 571 9.09 -25.08 -34.37
N ASN A 572 9.68 -23.91 -34.10
CA ASN A 572 10.62 -23.28 -35.02
C ASN A 572 12.01 -23.95 -34.94
N SER A 573 12.43 -24.58 -36.04
CA SER A 573 13.73 -25.27 -36.16
C SER A 573 14.95 -24.34 -36.00
N SER A 574 14.81 -23.06 -36.34
CA SER A 574 15.89 -22.06 -36.26
C SER A 574 16.32 -21.77 -34.82
N ILE A 575 15.41 -21.92 -33.84
CA ILE A 575 15.73 -21.77 -32.43
C ILE A 575 16.44 -23.05 -31.93
N PRO A 576 17.63 -22.98 -31.31
CA PRO A 576 18.30 -24.14 -30.74
C PRO A 576 17.48 -24.78 -29.61
N HIS A 577 17.22 -26.08 -29.70
CA HIS A 577 16.52 -26.84 -28.66
C HIS A 577 17.30 -26.84 -27.33
N SER A 578 18.63 -26.75 -27.38
CA SER A 578 19.51 -26.61 -26.22
C SER A 578 19.25 -25.33 -25.43
N SER A 579 18.98 -24.20 -26.11
CA SER A 579 18.62 -22.93 -25.46
C SER A 579 17.28 -23.03 -24.75
N ILE A 580 16.26 -23.61 -25.40
CA ILE A 580 14.92 -23.79 -24.80
C ILE A 580 15.00 -24.74 -23.60
N LEU A 581 15.75 -25.84 -23.71
CA LEU A 581 15.99 -26.75 -22.59
C LEU A 581 16.73 -26.05 -21.44
N SER A 582 17.76 -25.25 -21.73
CA SER A 582 18.50 -24.51 -20.71
C SER A 582 17.55 -23.65 -19.87
N VAL A 583 16.61 -22.94 -20.50
CA VAL A 583 15.58 -22.14 -19.80
C VAL A 583 14.64 -23.01 -18.98
N ALA A 584 14.20 -24.17 -19.47
CA ALA A 584 13.39 -25.10 -18.67
C ALA A 584 14.15 -25.65 -17.43
N LEU A 585 15.48 -25.77 -17.51
CA LEU A 585 16.35 -26.25 -16.43
C LEU A 585 16.86 -25.14 -15.49
N MET A 586 16.75 -23.87 -15.86
CA MET A 586 17.07 -22.72 -14.99
C MET A 586 16.13 -22.65 -13.78
N GLU A 587 16.56 -21.97 -12.72
CA GLU A 587 15.66 -21.61 -11.62
C GLU A 587 14.58 -20.66 -12.13
N PRO A 588 13.32 -20.78 -11.64
CA PRO A 588 12.26 -19.87 -12.05
C PRO A 588 12.56 -18.45 -11.58
N THR A 589 12.17 -17.44 -12.36
CA THR A 589 12.34 -16.02 -12.02
C THR A 589 11.02 -15.26 -12.08
N ASP A 590 10.90 -14.21 -11.27
CA ASP A 590 9.78 -13.27 -11.35
C ASP A 590 9.94 -12.25 -12.50
N LYS A 591 9.04 -11.26 -12.56
CA LYS A 591 8.98 -10.26 -13.64
C LYS A 591 10.19 -9.34 -13.64
N GLU A 592 10.77 -9.11 -12.47
CA GLU A 592 11.95 -8.28 -12.22
C GLU A 592 13.27 -9.05 -12.42
N GLY A 593 13.21 -10.39 -12.56
CA GLY A 593 14.36 -11.27 -12.76
C GLY A 593 14.96 -11.86 -11.48
N ARG A 594 14.26 -11.75 -10.34
CA ARG A 594 14.69 -12.34 -9.06
C ARG A 594 14.34 -13.83 -9.04
N SER A 595 15.23 -14.68 -8.48
CA SER A 595 14.99 -16.12 -8.37
C SER A 595 13.81 -16.42 -7.43
N LEU A 596 12.90 -17.27 -7.89
CA LEU A 596 11.72 -17.72 -7.16
C LEU A 596 12.01 -19.06 -6.47
N PRO A 597 11.48 -19.29 -5.25
CA PRO A 597 11.58 -20.57 -4.57
C PRO A 597 11.04 -21.73 -5.42
N LEU A 598 11.70 -22.89 -5.35
CA LEU A 598 11.26 -24.10 -6.06
C LEU A 598 9.87 -24.61 -5.61
N SER A 599 9.33 -24.10 -4.51
CA SER A 599 7.96 -24.33 -4.01
C SER A 599 6.87 -23.53 -4.74
N ASN A 600 7.20 -22.62 -5.66
CA ASN A 600 6.20 -21.89 -6.45
C ASN A 600 5.55 -22.81 -7.49
N ALA A 601 4.33 -23.27 -7.20
CA ALA A 601 3.60 -24.22 -8.05
C ALA A 601 3.42 -23.73 -9.50
N LYS A 602 3.01 -22.48 -9.70
CA LYS A 602 2.74 -21.91 -11.03
C LYS A 602 4.01 -21.86 -11.89
N ALA A 603 5.13 -21.47 -11.29
CA ALA A 603 6.43 -21.43 -11.97
C ALA A 603 6.96 -22.84 -12.29
N GLN A 604 6.76 -23.83 -11.41
CA GLN A 604 7.09 -25.22 -11.72
C GLN A 604 6.23 -25.80 -12.84
N LEU A 605 4.92 -25.54 -12.85
CA LEU A 605 4.03 -25.95 -13.94
C LEU A 605 4.46 -25.35 -15.27
N ALA A 606 4.86 -24.07 -15.31
CA ALA A 606 5.38 -23.43 -16.52
C ALA A 606 6.66 -24.12 -17.05
N ARG A 607 7.61 -24.47 -16.17
CA ARG A 607 8.85 -25.21 -16.54
C ARG A 607 8.54 -26.62 -17.06
N LEU A 608 7.63 -27.35 -16.38
CA LEU A 608 7.19 -28.68 -16.80
C LEU A 608 6.45 -28.65 -18.14
N SER A 609 5.57 -27.66 -18.34
CA SER A 609 4.82 -27.41 -19.58
C SER A 609 5.77 -27.18 -20.77
N LEU A 610 6.79 -26.31 -20.60
CA LEU A 610 7.81 -26.09 -21.64
C LEU A 610 8.63 -27.36 -21.93
N PHE A 611 8.97 -28.14 -20.91
CA PHE A 611 9.71 -29.38 -21.09
C PHE A 611 8.86 -30.48 -21.76
N GLN A 612 7.58 -30.60 -21.40
CA GLN A 612 6.63 -31.50 -22.06
C GLN A 612 6.45 -31.13 -23.54
N LEU A 613 6.33 -29.84 -23.84
CA LEU A 613 6.21 -29.32 -25.20
C LEU A 613 7.43 -29.68 -26.07
N LEU A 614 8.66 -29.65 -25.51
CA LEU A 614 9.88 -30.11 -26.19
C LEU A 614 9.85 -31.62 -26.52
N LEU A 615 9.34 -32.44 -25.61
CA LEU A 615 9.19 -33.89 -25.81
C LEU A 615 8.13 -34.21 -26.88
N GLU A 616 6.96 -33.57 -26.79
CA GLU A 616 5.84 -33.83 -27.70
C GLU A 616 6.11 -33.40 -29.15
N ASN A 617 6.93 -32.36 -29.36
CA ASN A 617 7.38 -31.95 -30.70
C ASN A 617 8.63 -32.73 -31.17
N GLY A 618 9.06 -33.78 -30.45
CA GLY A 618 10.18 -34.66 -30.85
C GLY A 618 11.56 -33.99 -30.89
N ARG A 619 11.69 -32.75 -30.40
CA ARG A 619 12.92 -31.95 -30.48
C ARG A 619 13.97 -32.29 -29.43
N LEU A 620 13.63 -33.15 -28.48
CA LEU A 620 14.48 -33.52 -27.37
C LEU A 620 14.59 -35.05 -27.28
N HIS A 621 15.72 -35.59 -27.74
CA HIS A 621 16.12 -36.97 -27.50
C HIS A 621 17.27 -36.97 -26.49
N LEU A 622 17.02 -37.44 -25.27
CA LEU A 622 17.99 -37.42 -24.17
C LEU A 622 19.25 -38.26 -24.46
N ASP A 623 19.18 -39.19 -25.42
CA ASP A 623 20.30 -40.03 -25.84
C ASP A 623 21.27 -39.32 -26.81
N SER A 624 20.87 -38.17 -27.38
CA SER A 624 21.63 -37.49 -28.43
C SER A 624 22.59 -36.42 -27.89
N GLY A 625 23.82 -36.85 -27.59
CA GLY A 625 25.08 -36.10 -27.84
C GLY A 625 25.37 -34.77 -27.12
N GLY A 626 24.42 -34.14 -26.41
CA GLY A 626 24.65 -32.82 -25.80
C GLY A 626 23.80 -32.50 -24.56
N ILE A 627 22.83 -33.34 -24.21
CA ILE A 627 21.96 -33.15 -23.05
C ILE A 627 22.36 -34.15 -21.97
N ASN A 628 22.59 -33.69 -20.75
CA ASN A 628 22.88 -34.59 -19.64
C ASN A 628 21.56 -35.04 -18.96
N PRO A 629 21.12 -36.30 -19.11
CA PRO A 629 19.87 -36.77 -18.50
C PRO A 629 19.83 -36.62 -16.97
N ALA A 630 20.98 -36.71 -16.30
CA ALA A 630 21.05 -36.49 -14.86
C ALA A 630 20.79 -35.03 -14.47
N GLN A 631 21.10 -34.05 -15.33
CA GLN A 631 20.76 -32.65 -15.07
C GLN A 631 19.24 -32.42 -15.16
N VAL A 632 18.57 -33.02 -16.14
CA VAL A 632 17.10 -32.96 -16.26
C VAL A 632 16.44 -33.59 -15.04
N LEU A 633 16.92 -34.77 -14.62
CA LEU A 633 16.42 -35.46 -13.43
C LEU A 633 16.63 -34.64 -12.15
N HIS A 634 17.82 -34.06 -11.92
CA HIS A 634 18.14 -33.37 -10.67
C HIS A 634 17.67 -31.91 -10.61
N LYS A 635 17.64 -31.16 -11.72
CA LYS A 635 17.25 -29.73 -11.74
C LYS A 635 15.76 -29.46 -11.99
N LEU A 636 15.04 -30.43 -12.57
CA LEU A 636 13.63 -30.28 -12.91
C LEU A 636 12.76 -31.38 -12.31
N LEU A 637 13.01 -32.66 -12.64
CA LEU A 637 12.04 -33.72 -12.33
C LEU A 637 11.99 -34.13 -10.85
N LEU A 638 13.13 -34.30 -10.16
CA LEU A 638 13.13 -34.64 -8.73
C LEU A 638 12.54 -33.54 -7.83
N PRO A 639 12.87 -32.24 -8.01
CA PRO A 639 12.22 -31.17 -7.24
C PRO A 639 10.70 -31.11 -7.46
N THR A 640 10.22 -31.39 -8.66
CA THR A 640 8.78 -31.30 -9.01
C THR A 640 7.98 -32.53 -8.60
N VAL A 641 8.55 -33.75 -8.68
CA VAL A 641 7.93 -34.97 -8.16
C VAL A 641 7.74 -34.94 -6.63
N ASN A 642 8.62 -34.24 -5.92
CA ASN A 642 8.55 -34.07 -4.46
C ASN A 642 7.86 -32.76 -4.03
N HIS A 643 7.20 -32.06 -4.95
CA HIS A 643 6.61 -30.74 -4.70
C HIS A 643 5.37 -30.82 -3.76
N PRO A 644 5.11 -29.83 -2.88
CA PRO A 644 3.96 -29.87 -1.97
C PRO A 644 2.59 -29.86 -2.67
N TYR A 645 2.48 -29.18 -3.82
CA TYR A 645 1.24 -29.09 -4.61
C TYR A 645 1.04 -30.31 -5.54
N SER A 646 -0.17 -30.88 -5.57
CA SER A 646 -0.49 -32.13 -6.29
C SER A 646 -0.31 -32.04 -7.80
N GLU A 647 -0.88 -31.03 -8.48
CA GLU A 647 -0.83 -30.94 -9.94
C GLU A 647 0.61 -30.94 -10.48
N VAL A 648 1.55 -30.30 -9.76
CA VAL A 648 2.98 -30.29 -10.10
C VAL A 648 3.56 -31.70 -10.01
N ARG A 649 3.24 -32.45 -8.94
CA ARG A 649 3.69 -33.84 -8.79
C ARG A 649 3.11 -34.74 -9.87
N ASP A 650 1.82 -34.59 -10.17
CA ASP A 650 1.11 -35.46 -11.10
C ASP A 650 1.61 -35.24 -12.54
N ALA A 651 1.81 -33.97 -12.94
CA ALA A 651 2.46 -33.63 -14.21
C ALA A 651 3.90 -34.15 -14.28
N ALA A 652 4.70 -33.94 -13.23
CA ALA A 652 6.09 -34.40 -13.18
C ALA A 652 6.21 -35.94 -13.18
N ALA A 653 5.33 -36.65 -12.48
CA ALA A 653 5.28 -38.11 -12.44
C ALA A 653 4.84 -38.70 -13.79
N LEU A 654 3.91 -38.05 -14.50
CA LEU A 654 3.51 -38.43 -15.84
C LEU A 654 4.67 -38.27 -16.84
N ILE A 655 5.37 -37.14 -16.80
CA ILE A 655 6.55 -36.88 -17.64
C ILE A 655 7.68 -37.86 -17.32
N LEU A 656 8.04 -38.02 -16.05
CA LEU A 656 9.10 -38.93 -15.61
C LEU A 656 8.77 -40.39 -15.96
N GLY A 657 7.53 -40.82 -15.76
CA GLY A 657 7.06 -42.15 -16.14
C GLY A 657 7.13 -42.42 -17.65
N LYS A 658 6.81 -41.42 -18.50
CA LYS A 658 6.99 -41.51 -19.96
C LYS A 658 8.46 -41.68 -20.35
N LEU A 659 9.37 -40.89 -19.74
CA LEU A 659 10.81 -40.94 -20.05
C LEU A 659 11.47 -42.27 -19.64
N VAL A 660 11.06 -42.83 -18.49
CA VAL A 660 11.58 -44.12 -18.00
C VAL A 660 11.06 -45.26 -18.88
N ALA A 661 9.76 -45.32 -19.17
CA ALA A 661 9.16 -46.34 -20.03
C ALA A 661 9.73 -46.28 -21.47
N GLY A 662 10.02 -45.07 -21.97
CA GLY A 662 10.70 -44.84 -23.25
C GLY A 662 12.21 -45.08 -23.23
N ARG A 663 12.80 -45.49 -22.09
CA ARG A 663 14.23 -45.73 -21.84
C ARG A 663 15.16 -44.51 -22.03
N GLN A 664 14.60 -43.32 -22.26
CA GLN A 664 15.33 -42.06 -22.40
C GLN A 664 15.94 -41.55 -21.08
N LEU A 665 15.53 -42.12 -19.94
CA LEU A 665 16.05 -41.77 -18.62
C LEU A 665 16.26 -43.01 -17.74
N ILE A 666 17.52 -43.35 -17.48
CA ILE A 666 17.87 -44.46 -16.58
C ILE A 666 17.81 -43.98 -15.12
N LEU A 667 16.73 -44.34 -14.43
CA LEU A 667 16.60 -44.11 -12.98
C LEU A 667 17.36 -45.18 -12.18
N ARG A 668 18.35 -44.74 -11.39
CA ARG A 668 19.07 -45.59 -10.43
C ARG A 668 18.27 -45.71 -9.13
N ASP A 669 18.46 -46.80 -8.41
CA ASP A 669 17.77 -47.06 -7.13
C ASP A 669 18.02 -45.94 -6.09
N LYS A 670 19.23 -45.37 -6.08
CA LYS A 670 19.60 -44.20 -5.25
C LYS A 670 18.81 -42.92 -5.57
N ASP A 671 18.30 -42.79 -6.78
CA ASP A 671 17.54 -41.62 -7.24
C ASP A 671 16.03 -41.87 -7.10
N LEU A 672 15.57 -43.11 -7.32
CA LEU A 672 14.22 -43.55 -7.01
C LEU A 672 13.91 -43.46 -5.50
N ALA A 673 14.89 -43.76 -4.63
CA ALA A 673 14.78 -43.60 -3.18
C ALA A 673 14.59 -42.15 -2.72
N LYS A 674 14.91 -41.15 -3.56
CA LYS A 674 14.70 -39.72 -3.26
C LYS A 674 13.26 -39.28 -3.51
N VAL A 675 12.42 -40.11 -4.13
CA VAL A 675 10.98 -39.84 -4.29
C VAL A 675 10.28 -40.07 -2.95
N THR A 676 9.71 -39.01 -2.38
CA THR A 676 9.10 -39.02 -1.04
C THR A 676 7.75 -39.73 -1.02
N HIS A 677 6.94 -39.56 -2.07
CA HIS A 677 5.61 -40.16 -2.18
C HIS A 677 5.67 -41.61 -2.67
N ALA A 678 5.27 -42.56 -1.81
CA ALA A 678 5.35 -43.99 -2.09
C ALA A 678 4.58 -44.43 -3.35
N SER A 679 3.35 -43.94 -3.55
CA SER A 679 2.52 -44.26 -4.72
C SER A 679 3.16 -43.82 -6.05
N ILE A 680 3.76 -42.62 -6.08
CA ILE A 680 4.49 -42.11 -7.26
C ILE A 680 5.75 -42.94 -7.48
N ARG A 681 6.49 -43.27 -6.41
CA ARG A 681 7.69 -44.12 -6.47
C ARG A 681 7.39 -45.51 -7.03
N GLU A 682 6.31 -46.15 -6.60
CA GLU A 682 5.85 -47.45 -7.09
C GLU A 682 5.36 -47.39 -8.55
N SER A 683 4.64 -46.33 -8.91
CA SER A 683 4.18 -46.06 -10.30
C SER A 683 5.32 -45.80 -11.28
N ILE A 684 6.46 -45.28 -10.81
CA ILE A 684 7.69 -45.13 -11.60
C ILE A 684 8.48 -46.45 -11.61
N ALA A 685 8.56 -47.15 -10.49
CA ALA A 685 9.28 -48.42 -10.37
C ALA A 685 8.70 -49.51 -11.30
N SER A 686 7.38 -49.56 -11.49
CA SER A 686 6.71 -50.49 -12.40
C SER A 686 6.89 -50.17 -13.90
N LYS A 687 7.48 -49.01 -14.24
CA LYS A 687 7.74 -48.56 -15.61
C LYS A 687 9.22 -48.64 -16.02
N ARG A 688 10.10 -49.06 -15.10
CA ARG A 688 11.54 -49.29 -15.31
C ARG A 688 11.79 -50.65 -15.96
#